data_AF-A0A6B1DHG8-F1
#
_entry.id   AF-A0A6B1DHG8-F1
#
_cell.length_a   1.000
_cell.length_b   1.000
_cell.length_c   1.000
_cell.angle_alpha   90.00
_cell.angle_beta   90.00
_cell.angle_gamma   90.00
#
_symmetry.space_group_name_H-M   'P 1'
#
loop_
_entity.id
_entity.type
_entity.pdbx_description
1 polymer ?
#
loop_
_entity_poly.entity_id
_entity_poly.type
_entity_poly.pdbx_seq_one_letter_code
_entity_poly.pdbx_strand_id
1 'polypeptide(L)'
;MSVRVVGKFLQVGSERFLIRGVAYGTFAPGSSGDQFPPPDRLAADFGAMAGAGINTVRTYTAPPNQLLDQAAEAGLHLFAGVPWAQHVAFLDDRKLARAARQEIVRAVRRLARHPATLLIAIGNEIPAGVVRWHGSARIEEFLRETYDEAKAAAPDALLAYVNYPPTDYLDLGCFDVCAFNVYLHREADLRAYLAHLQLVAGGRPLVLAEAGADSLREGRDGQASLAGMQVRTAFEEGVAGVVVFSWTDEWWRGGAMVDDWQFGLTDAARAPKPSLAAVARAYGAAGFPADARHAWPRVTVSVCARNAADTLDACLRSIRALDYPDYEVIVVNDGSTDATGAIAREHPGVTVIDTPHGGLSAARNAALHAGAGDLIAYTDADVEVDPAWLTYLVQPFLRSDAAGAGGPNVVPEDDPWRAQCVARAPGGPTHVLIDERTAEHVPGCNMAYRREALLAIGGFDPAYHAAGDDVDVCWRLQARGQRIGFAPSALVWHRHRRSVRAYWRQQVGYGEAETQLMGNHPERFLNGHAVWKGRIYSPLPFVRAISRVRVNAGVWGTAAFPSVYSAHIPSMTYVPHLMEWQVGSVLLGVTAFACFWIGQPEFGGVAAGASVSGIALTVWKCVGYGWRTELRGLPRIRPWGPRASRGIYRAMIAWLHLVQPVARGWGRLRGRLWPPEVAARRIGEEPSPRADWPRDAMRALRLMSRGRVGLRFWSEHWVDRADLLTRIARRLETASVGRAIDAHDTWQQERDLAVATGRWGWLDLRTLLEEHGQGRCLFRVTARHRLTPFGATVGVGVAAGVGASLAAGSIAAAAVFGAVGLVAAARMGLQIAQVDAGVRAIIAEVAQERAMQSMTGAPATAAAATVADASFSRGWRTAGRERLETPRSAP
;
A
#
# COMPACT_ATOMS: atom_id res chain seq x y z
N MET A 1 10.29 -33.12 7.12
CA MET A 1 8.99 -32.57 6.69
C MET A 1 9.27 -31.38 5.77
N SER A 2 8.51 -31.20 4.68
CA SER A 2 8.72 -30.08 3.76
C SER A 2 8.18 -28.78 4.34
N VAL A 3 8.96 -27.71 4.26
CA VAL A 3 8.55 -26.35 4.63
C VAL A 3 7.99 -25.66 3.40
N ARG A 4 6.87 -24.95 3.53
CA ARG A 4 6.31 -24.14 2.45
C ARG A 4 5.83 -22.77 2.94
N VAL A 5 5.75 -21.82 2.02
CA VAL A 5 5.11 -20.52 2.24
C VAL A 5 3.62 -20.67 2.01
N VAL A 6 2.81 -20.14 2.93
CA VAL A 6 1.34 -20.08 2.80
C VAL A 6 0.90 -18.66 3.15
N GLY A 7 0.66 -17.86 2.11
CA GLY A 7 0.43 -16.42 2.27
C GLY A 7 1.58 -15.77 3.02
N LYS A 8 1.27 -15.06 4.12
CA LYS A 8 2.26 -14.36 4.94
C LYS A 8 2.98 -15.22 5.97
N PHE A 9 2.76 -16.52 6.00
CA PHE A 9 3.31 -17.39 7.04
C PHE A 9 4.04 -18.59 6.44
N LEU A 10 4.85 -19.25 7.27
CA LEU A 10 5.48 -20.52 6.95
C LEU A 10 4.63 -21.66 7.50
N GLN A 11 4.69 -22.81 6.83
CA GLN A 11 4.04 -24.03 7.27
C GLN A 11 5.06 -25.18 7.23
N VAL A 12 5.13 -25.96 8.32
CA VAL A 12 5.89 -27.21 8.38
C VAL A 12 4.87 -28.33 8.50
N GLY A 13 4.77 -29.18 7.46
CA GLY A 13 3.66 -30.12 7.35
C GLY A 13 2.31 -29.39 7.21
N SER A 14 1.39 -29.62 8.15
CA SER A 14 0.08 -28.95 8.20
C SER A 14 0.01 -27.81 9.22
N GLU A 15 1.07 -27.55 9.98
CA GLU A 15 1.03 -26.59 11.08
C GLU A 15 1.73 -25.28 10.72
N ARG A 16 1.15 -24.17 11.19
CA ARG A 16 1.80 -22.85 11.10
C ARG A 16 3.11 -22.89 11.86
N PHE A 17 4.16 -22.38 11.22
CA PHE A 17 5.48 -22.29 11.79
C PHE A 17 5.90 -20.83 11.95
N LEU A 18 6.08 -20.40 13.20
CA LEU A 18 6.70 -19.11 13.53
C LEU A 18 8.17 -19.33 13.84
N ILE A 19 9.06 -18.58 13.19
CA ILE A 19 10.49 -18.63 13.50
C ILE A 19 10.72 -17.95 14.86
N ARG A 20 11.08 -18.75 15.86
CA ARG A 20 11.56 -18.33 17.18
C ARG A 20 13.06 -18.53 17.17
N GLY A 21 13.76 -17.54 16.64
CA GLY A 21 15.12 -17.69 16.16
C GLY A 21 16.18 -17.09 17.08
N VAL A 22 17.41 -17.61 17.02
CA VAL A 22 18.56 -16.94 17.62
C VAL A 22 19.74 -16.94 16.66
N ALA A 23 20.48 -15.84 16.61
CA ALA A 23 21.72 -15.74 15.84
C ALA A 23 22.85 -16.50 16.55
N TYR A 24 23.61 -17.28 15.79
CA TYR A 24 24.69 -18.11 16.31
C TYR A 24 25.94 -18.02 15.43
N GLY A 25 26.97 -17.38 15.98
CA GLY A 25 28.24 -17.10 15.31
C GLY A 25 28.14 -15.92 14.36
N THR A 26 29.26 -15.39 13.85
CA THR A 26 30.51 -16.13 13.64
C THR A 26 31.42 -16.26 14.86
N PHE A 27 32.12 -17.38 14.95
CA PHE A 27 33.13 -17.69 15.97
C PHE A 27 34.55 -17.66 15.39
N ALA A 28 35.57 -17.69 16.25
CA ALA A 28 36.95 -17.86 15.82
C ALA A 28 37.09 -19.16 15.00
N PRO A 29 37.84 -19.16 13.87
CA PRO A 29 38.01 -20.37 13.08
C PRO A 29 38.67 -21.49 13.88
N GLY A 30 38.04 -22.68 13.86
CA GLY A 30 38.62 -23.89 14.44
C GLY A 30 39.74 -24.47 13.58
N SER A 31 40.26 -25.64 13.98
CA SER A 31 41.33 -26.34 13.26
C SER A 31 40.94 -26.78 11.83
N SER A 32 39.66 -27.01 11.57
CA SER A 32 39.10 -27.28 10.23
C SER A 32 38.85 -26.02 9.40
N GLY A 33 39.05 -24.82 9.97
CA GLY A 33 38.70 -23.53 9.37
C GLY A 33 37.23 -23.14 9.51
N ASP A 34 36.39 -24.01 10.08
CA ASP A 34 34.98 -23.71 10.35
C ASP A 34 34.84 -22.70 11.49
N GLN A 35 33.92 -21.74 11.33
CA GLN A 35 33.67 -20.68 12.31
C GLN A 35 32.55 -21.06 13.29
N PHE A 36 32.63 -22.27 13.85
CA PHE A 36 31.66 -22.81 14.79
C PHE A 36 32.37 -23.44 16.00
N PRO A 37 31.74 -23.48 17.19
CA PRO A 37 32.35 -24.07 18.37
C PRO A 37 32.52 -25.60 18.23
N PRO A 38 33.36 -26.21 19.09
CA PRO A 38 33.52 -27.67 19.10
C PRO A 38 32.19 -28.42 19.31
N PRO A 39 32.07 -29.67 18.83
CA PRO A 39 30.82 -30.44 18.83
C PRO A 39 30.11 -30.53 20.20
N ASP A 40 30.86 -30.69 21.29
CA ASP A 40 30.28 -30.78 22.64
C ASP A 40 29.67 -29.45 23.09
N ARG A 41 30.30 -28.34 22.72
CA ARG A 41 29.80 -26.99 23.00
C ARG A 41 28.55 -26.70 22.18
N LEU A 42 28.58 -27.08 20.91
CA LEU A 42 27.49 -26.93 19.97
C LEU A 42 26.24 -27.70 20.44
N ALA A 43 26.40 -28.97 20.84
CA ALA A 43 25.30 -29.78 21.37
C ALA A 43 24.69 -29.19 22.66
N ALA A 44 25.53 -28.69 23.58
CA ALA A 44 25.05 -28.04 24.80
C ALA A 44 24.30 -26.73 24.52
N ASP A 45 24.83 -25.90 23.62
CA ASP A 45 24.18 -24.65 23.19
C ASP A 45 22.82 -24.95 22.53
N PHE A 46 22.75 -25.92 21.62
CA PHE A 46 21.50 -26.30 20.94
C PHE A 46 20.45 -26.87 21.90
N GLY A 47 20.87 -27.71 22.86
CA GLY A 47 19.97 -28.20 23.91
C GLY A 47 19.40 -27.07 24.76
N ALA A 48 20.23 -26.10 25.15
CA ALA A 48 19.80 -24.94 25.91
C ALA A 48 18.86 -24.01 25.11
N MET A 49 19.13 -23.82 23.81
CA MET A 49 18.25 -23.07 22.90
C MET A 49 16.86 -23.73 22.82
N ALA A 50 16.82 -25.03 22.53
CA ALA A 50 15.56 -25.77 22.46
C ALA A 50 14.78 -25.71 23.78
N GLY A 51 15.48 -25.84 24.92
CA GLY A 51 14.89 -25.69 26.25
C GLY A 51 14.30 -24.31 26.54
N ALA A 52 14.80 -23.26 25.88
CA ALA A 52 14.26 -21.89 25.97
C ALA A 52 13.11 -21.62 24.97
N GLY A 53 12.66 -22.63 24.23
CA GLY A 53 11.58 -22.49 23.24
C GLY A 53 12.02 -21.91 21.89
N ILE A 54 13.33 -21.81 21.66
CA ILE A 54 13.91 -21.47 20.35
C ILE A 54 13.74 -22.70 19.43
N ASN A 55 13.31 -22.47 18.19
CA ASN A 55 13.12 -23.53 17.20
C ASN A 55 13.99 -23.35 15.96
N THR A 56 14.68 -22.21 15.83
CA THR A 56 15.47 -21.88 14.64
C THR A 56 16.80 -21.23 15.04
N VAL A 57 17.89 -21.63 14.39
CA VAL A 57 19.21 -21.02 14.56
C VAL A 57 19.60 -20.33 13.27
N ARG A 58 20.01 -19.06 13.35
CA ARG A 58 20.54 -18.31 12.20
C ARG A 58 22.05 -18.34 12.21
N THR A 59 22.67 -18.71 11.09
CA THR A 59 24.13 -18.66 10.90
C THR A 59 24.51 -17.62 9.85
N TYR A 60 25.76 -17.15 9.87
CA TYR A 60 26.29 -16.14 8.94
C TYR A 60 27.32 -16.72 7.96
N THR A 61 27.76 -17.94 8.22
CA THR A 61 28.52 -18.80 7.33
C THR A 61 27.70 -20.04 6.99
N ALA A 62 28.00 -20.65 5.85
CA ALA A 62 27.28 -21.84 5.40
C ALA A 62 27.64 -23.00 6.35
N PRO A 63 26.67 -23.56 7.11
CA PRO A 63 26.98 -24.55 8.13
C PRO A 63 27.47 -25.87 7.51
N PRO A 64 28.43 -26.57 8.13
CA PRO A 64 28.81 -27.93 7.73
C PRO A 64 27.67 -28.91 8.04
N ASN A 65 27.68 -30.08 7.39
CA ASN A 65 26.63 -31.09 7.58
C ASN A 65 26.52 -31.55 9.04
N GLN A 66 27.65 -31.70 9.74
CA GLN A 66 27.67 -32.08 11.15
C GLN A 66 26.86 -31.12 12.04
N LEU A 67 26.90 -29.81 11.78
CA LEU A 67 26.09 -28.83 12.52
C LEU A 67 24.60 -29.00 12.19
N LEU A 68 24.28 -29.26 10.92
CA LEU A 68 22.91 -29.52 10.49
C LEU A 68 22.34 -30.80 11.11
N ASP A 69 23.16 -31.86 11.24
CA ASP A 69 22.80 -33.12 11.89
C ASP A 69 22.48 -32.87 13.38
N GLN A 70 23.37 -32.18 14.10
CA GLN A 70 23.15 -31.86 15.53
C GLN A 70 21.94 -30.95 15.77
N ALA A 71 21.68 -30.00 14.87
CA ALA A 71 20.49 -29.19 14.95
C ALA A 71 19.23 -30.04 14.78
N ALA A 72 19.23 -30.99 13.83
CA ALA A 72 18.12 -31.91 13.65
C ALA A 72 17.89 -32.79 14.89
N GLU A 73 18.96 -33.30 15.50
CA GLU A 73 18.91 -34.08 16.74
C GLU A 73 18.32 -33.27 17.91
N ALA A 74 18.63 -31.98 17.99
CA ALA A 74 18.06 -31.06 18.99
C ALA A 74 16.64 -30.57 18.65
N GLY A 75 16.06 -30.97 17.51
CA GLY A 75 14.75 -30.49 17.04
C GLY A 75 14.76 -29.04 16.54
N LEU A 76 15.93 -28.51 16.17
CA LEU A 76 16.12 -27.15 15.68
C LEU A 76 16.20 -27.11 14.15
N HIS A 77 15.69 -26.00 13.59
CA HIS A 77 15.81 -25.65 12.19
C HIS A 77 16.95 -24.65 11.95
N LEU A 78 17.48 -24.60 10.73
CA LEU A 78 18.53 -23.66 10.33
C LEU A 78 18.03 -22.61 9.34
N PHE A 79 18.25 -21.35 9.70
CA PHE A 79 18.27 -20.22 8.77
C PHE A 79 19.73 -19.94 8.37
N ALA A 80 20.19 -20.58 7.31
CA ALA A 80 21.59 -20.62 6.92
C ALA A 80 22.00 -19.39 6.09
N GLY A 81 23.02 -18.65 6.54
CA GLY A 81 23.64 -17.57 5.78
C GLY A 81 24.72 -18.08 4.82
N VAL A 82 24.73 -17.54 3.60
CA VAL A 82 25.80 -17.79 2.62
C VAL A 82 26.55 -16.48 2.36
N PRO A 83 27.73 -16.29 2.95
CA PRO A 83 28.51 -15.07 2.78
C PRO A 83 29.20 -15.07 1.42
N TRP A 84 29.43 -13.88 0.88
CA TRP A 84 30.24 -13.64 -0.33
C TRP A 84 30.77 -12.20 -0.29
N ALA A 85 31.52 -11.78 -1.33
CA ALA A 85 32.17 -10.47 -1.42
C ALA A 85 31.18 -9.28 -1.63
N GLN A 86 30.12 -9.20 -0.84
CA GLN A 86 29.04 -8.22 -0.94
C GLN A 86 29.40 -6.82 -0.40
N HIS A 87 30.53 -6.69 0.29
CA HIS A 87 30.98 -5.46 0.95
C HIS A 87 31.94 -4.60 0.08
N VAL A 88 32.25 -5.05 -1.13
CA VAL A 88 33.10 -4.34 -2.10
C VAL A 88 32.31 -3.99 -3.36
N ALA A 89 32.88 -3.21 -4.27
CA ALA A 89 32.28 -2.89 -5.57
C ALA A 89 32.29 -4.10 -6.53
N PHE A 90 31.65 -5.19 -6.13
CA PHE A 90 31.80 -6.52 -6.75
C PHE A 90 31.29 -6.60 -8.20
N LEU A 91 30.45 -5.66 -8.64
CA LEU A 91 29.96 -5.60 -10.02
C LEU A 91 30.95 -4.96 -11.00
N ASP A 92 32.04 -4.37 -10.52
CA ASP A 92 33.10 -3.84 -11.38
C ASP A 92 34.00 -4.96 -11.94
N ASP A 93 34.08 -6.10 -11.24
CA ASP A 93 34.74 -7.31 -11.71
C ASP A 93 33.73 -8.43 -12.04
N ARG A 94 33.56 -8.70 -13.34
CA ARG A 94 32.69 -9.78 -13.83
C ARG A 94 33.09 -11.16 -13.32
N LYS A 95 34.38 -11.43 -13.08
CA LYS A 95 34.85 -12.71 -12.53
C LYS A 95 34.40 -12.86 -11.08
N LEU A 96 34.53 -11.81 -10.28
CA LEU A 96 34.10 -11.80 -8.88
C LEU A 96 32.58 -12.00 -8.76
N ALA A 97 31.78 -11.26 -9.53
CA ALA A 97 30.33 -11.41 -9.55
C ALA A 97 29.90 -12.83 -9.98
N ARG A 98 30.57 -13.42 -10.97
CA ARG A 98 30.31 -14.80 -11.41
C ARG A 98 30.72 -15.82 -10.36
N ALA A 99 31.86 -15.64 -9.70
CA ALA A 99 32.34 -16.53 -8.64
C ALA A 99 31.37 -16.52 -7.45
N ALA A 100 30.90 -15.34 -7.03
CA ALA A 100 29.89 -15.19 -5.97
C ALA A 100 28.61 -15.98 -6.28
N ARG A 101 28.04 -15.82 -7.48
CA ARG A 101 26.86 -16.61 -7.91
C ARG A 101 27.11 -18.11 -7.85
N GLN A 102 28.24 -18.57 -8.40
CA GLN A 102 28.58 -19.99 -8.42
C GLN A 102 28.77 -20.57 -7.02
N GLU A 103 29.34 -19.80 -6.09
CA GLU A 103 29.46 -20.18 -4.69
C GLU A 103 28.10 -20.28 -3.99
N ILE A 104 27.25 -19.26 -4.17
CA ILE A 104 25.89 -19.25 -3.65
C ILE A 104 25.09 -20.47 -4.13
N VAL A 105 25.08 -20.72 -5.44
CA VAL A 105 24.35 -21.85 -6.03
C VAL A 105 24.87 -23.20 -5.51
N ARG A 106 26.20 -23.34 -5.33
CA ARG A 106 26.78 -24.55 -4.72
C ARG A 106 26.34 -24.72 -3.27
N ALA A 107 26.36 -23.66 -2.47
CA ALA A 107 25.93 -23.69 -1.08
C ALA A 107 24.44 -24.03 -0.97
N VAL A 108 23.58 -23.37 -1.74
CA VAL A 108 22.13 -23.63 -1.79
C VAL A 108 21.86 -25.09 -2.13
N ARG A 109 22.51 -25.65 -3.17
CA ARG A 109 22.32 -27.06 -3.56
C ARG A 109 22.68 -28.04 -2.45
N ARG A 110 23.71 -27.74 -1.65
CA ARG A 110 24.11 -28.59 -0.52
C ARG A 110 23.13 -28.46 0.64
N LEU A 111 22.87 -27.24 1.07
CA LEU A 111 22.03 -26.93 2.23
C LEU A 111 20.58 -27.39 2.02
N ALA A 112 20.00 -27.16 0.84
CA ALA A 112 18.62 -27.53 0.54
C ALA A 112 18.33 -29.04 0.58
N ARG A 113 19.35 -29.90 0.57
CA ARG A 113 19.18 -31.36 0.69
C ARG A 113 18.99 -31.81 2.13
N HIS A 114 19.30 -30.97 3.11
CA HIS A 114 19.28 -31.34 4.51
C HIS A 114 17.93 -30.99 5.16
N PRO A 115 17.28 -31.91 5.89
CA PRO A 115 15.95 -31.66 6.47
C PRO A 115 15.92 -30.57 7.55
N ALA A 116 17.05 -30.32 8.24
CA ALA A 116 17.17 -29.21 9.20
C ALA A 116 17.13 -27.82 8.53
N THR A 117 17.47 -27.71 7.24
CA THR A 117 17.52 -26.40 6.56
C THR A 117 16.11 -25.88 6.30
N LEU A 118 15.76 -24.79 6.96
CA LEU A 118 14.47 -24.11 6.84
C LEU A 118 14.49 -23.02 5.78
N LEU A 119 15.50 -22.16 5.83
CA LEU A 119 15.63 -20.96 5.01
C LEU A 119 17.10 -20.69 4.70
N ILE A 120 17.41 -20.21 3.50
CA ILE A 120 18.78 -19.87 3.11
C ILE A 120 18.86 -18.38 2.74
N ALA A 121 19.71 -17.62 3.43
CA ALA A 121 20.03 -16.24 3.06
C ALA A 121 21.18 -16.23 2.04
N ILE A 122 20.90 -15.81 0.81
CA ILE A 122 21.90 -15.73 -0.27
C ILE A 122 22.72 -14.42 -0.27
N GLY A 123 22.60 -13.65 0.81
CA GLY A 123 23.29 -12.38 1.04
C GLY A 123 22.72 -11.66 2.25
N ASN A 124 23.49 -10.72 2.79
CA ASN A 124 23.14 -9.95 3.98
C ASN A 124 23.69 -8.52 3.88
N GLU A 125 22.82 -7.51 3.80
CA GLU A 125 23.21 -6.09 3.91
C GLU A 125 24.35 -5.66 2.95
N ILE A 126 24.13 -5.71 1.64
CA ILE A 126 24.98 -4.98 0.70
C ILE A 126 25.04 -3.51 1.16
N PRO A 127 26.23 -2.95 1.44
CA PRO A 127 26.31 -1.60 2.00
C PRO A 127 25.66 -0.56 1.10
N ALA A 128 24.92 0.38 1.69
CA ALA A 128 24.24 1.45 0.95
C ALA A 128 25.19 2.25 0.04
N GLY A 129 26.46 2.41 0.42
CA GLY A 129 27.50 3.01 -0.43
C GLY A 129 27.77 2.22 -1.71
N VAL A 130 27.81 0.89 -1.63
CA VAL A 130 27.97 -0.03 -2.78
C VAL A 130 26.72 -0.01 -3.66
N VAL A 131 25.52 -0.04 -3.05
CA VAL A 131 24.26 0.08 -3.80
C VAL A 131 24.18 1.41 -4.54
N ARG A 132 24.54 2.52 -3.89
CA ARG A 132 24.58 3.85 -4.51
C ARG A 132 25.62 3.93 -5.63
N TRP A 133 26.78 3.31 -5.47
CA TRP A 133 27.84 3.27 -6.47
C TRP A 133 27.40 2.59 -7.77
N HIS A 134 26.78 1.40 -7.67
CA HIS A 134 26.35 0.65 -8.84
C HIS A 134 24.94 1.03 -9.35
N GLY A 135 24.13 1.68 -8.51
CA GLY A 135 22.72 1.93 -8.73
C GLY A 135 21.84 0.72 -8.37
N SER A 136 20.62 0.98 -7.88
CA SER A 136 19.70 -0.07 -7.39
C SER A 136 19.36 -1.12 -8.46
N ALA A 137 19.08 -0.69 -9.69
CA ALA A 137 18.66 -1.59 -10.77
C ALA A 137 19.68 -2.71 -11.07
N ARG A 138 20.98 -2.40 -11.04
CA ARG A 138 22.05 -3.40 -11.29
C ARG A 138 22.19 -4.38 -10.13
N ILE A 139 21.99 -3.91 -8.90
CA ILE A 139 21.98 -4.77 -7.71
C ILE A 139 20.76 -5.69 -7.70
N GLU A 140 19.57 -5.15 -7.98
CA GLU A 140 18.32 -5.91 -8.09
C GLU A 140 18.41 -6.98 -9.18
N GLU A 141 18.98 -6.65 -10.35
CA GLU A 141 19.21 -7.60 -11.44
C GLU A 141 20.16 -8.72 -11.02
N PHE A 142 21.30 -8.39 -10.41
CA PHE A 142 22.24 -9.39 -9.90
C PHE A 142 21.60 -10.35 -8.89
N LEU A 143 20.87 -9.81 -7.90
CA LEU A 143 20.20 -10.63 -6.88
C LEU A 143 19.12 -11.51 -7.51
N ARG A 144 18.38 -11.00 -8.50
CA ARG A 144 17.35 -11.75 -9.23
C ARG A 144 17.93 -12.88 -10.06
N GLU A 145 19.02 -12.63 -10.79
CA GLU A 145 19.74 -13.67 -11.53
C GLU A 145 20.26 -14.76 -10.58
N THR A 146 20.84 -14.36 -9.46
CA THR A 146 21.34 -15.28 -8.44
C THR A 146 20.22 -16.15 -7.87
N TYR A 147 19.07 -15.55 -7.53
CA TYR A 147 17.88 -16.26 -7.09
C TYR A 147 17.40 -17.27 -8.14
N ASP A 148 17.31 -16.86 -9.41
CA ASP A 148 16.85 -17.73 -10.50
C ASP A 148 17.78 -18.93 -10.72
N GLU A 149 19.10 -18.72 -10.68
CA GLU A 149 20.09 -19.79 -10.77
C GLU A 149 20.02 -20.73 -9.56
N ALA A 150 19.83 -20.19 -8.35
CA ALA A 150 19.70 -20.96 -7.12
C ALA A 150 18.42 -21.80 -7.12
N LYS A 151 17.27 -21.24 -7.51
CA LYS A 151 16.00 -21.96 -7.67
C LYS A 151 16.07 -23.02 -8.76
N ALA A 152 16.80 -22.78 -9.85
CA ALA A 152 17.01 -23.81 -10.87
C ALA A 152 17.81 -25.01 -10.31
N ALA A 153 18.71 -24.79 -9.34
CA ALA A 153 19.48 -25.83 -8.69
C ALA A 153 18.73 -26.54 -7.55
N ALA A 154 17.84 -25.84 -6.84
CA ALA A 154 17.02 -26.37 -5.75
C ALA A 154 15.63 -25.68 -5.72
N PRO A 155 14.64 -26.18 -6.48
CA PRO A 155 13.34 -25.51 -6.64
C PRO A 155 12.56 -25.31 -5.34
N ASP A 156 12.65 -26.30 -4.44
CA ASP A 156 11.89 -26.33 -3.19
C ASP A 156 12.60 -25.58 -2.04
N ALA A 157 13.82 -25.08 -2.25
CA ALA A 157 14.53 -24.31 -1.24
C ALA A 157 13.86 -22.95 -1.02
N LEU A 158 13.61 -22.58 0.23
CA LEU A 158 13.20 -21.22 0.58
C LEU A 158 14.44 -20.33 0.61
N LEU A 159 14.40 -19.26 -0.17
CA LEU A 159 15.51 -18.30 -0.31
C LEU A 159 15.08 -16.91 0.16
N ALA A 160 15.99 -16.26 0.88
CA ALA A 160 15.89 -14.86 1.27
C ALA A 160 17.16 -14.10 0.90
N TYR A 161 17.03 -12.79 0.78
CA TYR A 161 18.14 -11.85 0.96
C TYR A 161 17.81 -11.03 2.18
N VAL A 162 18.76 -10.93 3.12
CA VAL A 162 18.54 -10.17 4.36
C VAL A 162 18.93 -8.73 4.12
N ASN A 163 17.93 -7.86 4.13
CA ASN A 163 18.09 -6.42 3.89
C ASN A 163 18.11 -5.63 5.20
N TYR A 164 18.27 -4.32 5.11
CA TYR A 164 18.28 -3.41 6.24
C TYR A 164 17.79 -2.02 5.82
N PRO A 165 17.40 -1.14 6.76
CA PRO A 165 16.68 0.09 6.45
C PRO A 165 17.34 1.01 5.40
N PRO A 166 18.67 1.23 5.38
CA PRO A 166 19.32 2.09 4.39
C PRO A 166 19.19 1.65 2.92
N THR A 167 18.79 0.41 2.65
CA THR A 167 18.57 -0.13 1.30
C THR A 167 17.20 -0.80 1.15
N ASP A 168 16.23 -0.40 1.98
CA ASP A 168 14.86 -0.94 1.96
C ASP A 168 14.09 -0.68 0.65
N TYR A 169 14.53 0.33 -0.12
CA TYR A 169 13.97 0.70 -1.43
C TYR A 169 14.30 -0.28 -2.56
N LEU A 170 15.12 -1.31 -2.34
CA LEU A 170 15.44 -2.34 -3.34
C LEU A 170 14.22 -3.23 -3.65
N ASP A 171 13.94 -3.47 -4.93
CA ASP A 171 12.91 -4.44 -5.34
C ASP A 171 13.38 -5.90 -5.18
N LEU A 172 13.12 -6.45 -4.01
CA LEU A 172 13.44 -7.81 -3.62
C LEU A 172 12.23 -8.75 -3.71
N GLY A 173 11.24 -8.42 -4.56
CA GLY A 173 10.00 -9.20 -4.72
C GLY A 173 10.18 -10.64 -5.22
N CYS A 174 11.35 -10.97 -5.80
CA CYS A 174 11.64 -12.32 -6.30
C CYS A 174 11.88 -13.35 -5.20
N PHE A 175 12.31 -12.95 -4.00
CA PHE A 175 12.60 -13.86 -2.89
C PHE A 175 11.34 -14.43 -2.24
N ASP A 176 11.44 -15.67 -1.72
CA ASP A 176 10.33 -16.39 -1.11
C ASP A 176 9.94 -15.79 0.25
N VAL A 177 10.93 -15.29 1.00
CA VAL A 177 10.77 -14.65 2.31
C VAL A 177 11.38 -13.24 2.27
N CYS A 178 10.63 -12.27 2.81
CA CYS A 178 11.08 -10.90 3.03
C CYS A 178 11.81 -10.83 4.38
N ALA A 179 13.11 -10.53 4.39
CA ALA A 179 13.93 -10.60 5.60
C ALA A 179 14.68 -9.28 5.85
N PHE A 180 14.62 -8.78 7.09
CA PHE A 180 15.25 -7.51 7.48
C PHE A 180 15.97 -7.60 8.83
N ASN A 181 17.10 -6.92 8.95
CA ASN A 181 17.77 -6.63 10.22
C ASN A 181 17.24 -5.29 10.76
N VAL A 182 16.68 -5.27 11.98
CA VAL A 182 16.02 -4.08 12.57
C VAL A 182 16.31 -3.96 14.06
N TYR A 183 16.84 -2.82 14.49
CA TYR A 183 17.33 -2.56 15.86
C TYR A 183 16.66 -1.34 16.52
N LEU A 184 15.35 -1.16 16.34
CA LEU A 184 14.63 -0.01 16.90
C LEU A 184 14.32 -0.23 18.40
N HIS A 185 14.67 0.74 19.25
CA HIS A 185 14.51 0.63 20.72
C HIS A 185 13.17 1.18 21.23
N ARG A 186 12.42 1.89 20.39
CA ARG A 186 11.10 2.46 20.73
C ARG A 186 10.00 1.63 20.08
N GLU A 187 9.05 1.16 20.88
CA GLU A 187 7.97 0.29 20.40
C GLU A 187 7.12 0.95 19.29
N ALA A 188 6.81 2.25 19.43
CA ALA A 188 6.05 2.99 18.44
C ALA A 188 6.75 3.05 17.07
N ASP A 189 8.07 3.28 17.07
CA ASP A 189 8.88 3.36 15.86
C ASP A 189 9.02 1.97 15.21
N LEU A 190 9.22 0.93 16.03
CA LEU A 190 9.23 -0.45 15.57
C LEU A 190 7.90 -0.84 14.91
N ARG A 191 6.76 -0.56 15.55
CA ARG A 191 5.43 -0.84 14.97
C ARG A 191 5.20 -0.10 13.67
N ALA A 192 5.55 1.18 13.59
CA ALA A 192 5.41 1.96 12.37
C ALA A 192 6.24 1.33 11.24
N TYR A 193 7.50 0.97 11.52
CA TYR A 193 8.37 0.36 10.53
C TYR A 193 7.93 -1.06 10.13
N LEU A 194 7.41 -1.85 11.07
CA LEU A 194 6.87 -3.18 10.76
C LEU A 194 5.61 -3.11 9.88
N ALA A 195 4.72 -2.12 10.09
CA ALA A 195 3.58 -1.92 9.19
C ALA A 195 4.05 -1.60 7.76
N HIS A 196 5.09 -0.78 7.62
CA HIS A 196 5.75 -0.54 6.33
C HIS A 196 6.32 -1.84 5.73
N LEU A 197 7.12 -2.59 6.49
CA LEU A 197 7.71 -3.84 6.01
C LEU A 197 6.66 -4.90 5.64
N GLN A 198 5.50 -4.92 6.29
CA GLN A 198 4.38 -5.79 5.93
C GLN A 198 3.77 -5.45 4.55
N LEU A 199 3.80 -4.18 4.15
CA LEU A 199 3.42 -3.75 2.80
C LEU A 199 4.51 -4.12 1.77
N VAL A 200 5.79 -3.95 2.12
CA VAL A 200 6.94 -4.35 1.28
C VAL A 200 6.96 -5.86 1.03
N ALA A 201 6.70 -6.65 2.07
CA ALA A 201 6.53 -8.10 2.00
C ALA A 201 5.40 -8.49 1.02
N GLY A 202 4.33 -7.69 0.95
CA GLY A 202 3.18 -7.97 0.09
C GLY A 202 2.46 -9.22 0.58
N GLY A 203 2.35 -10.25 -0.26
CA GLY A 203 1.76 -11.54 0.12
C GLY A 203 2.75 -12.55 0.71
N ARG A 204 4.01 -12.17 0.97
CA ARG A 204 5.08 -13.07 1.43
C ARG A 204 5.29 -13.00 2.94
N PRO A 205 5.93 -14.00 3.56
CA PRO A 205 6.33 -13.94 4.95
C PRO A 205 7.36 -12.85 5.19
N LEU A 206 7.17 -12.09 6.27
CA LEU A 206 8.14 -11.13 6.79
C LEU A 206 8.88 -11.77 7.98
N VAL A 207 10.21 -11.68 7.99
CA VAL A 207 11.07 -12.16 9.07
C VAL A 207 12.00 -11.03 9.51
N LEU A 208 12.03 -10.73 10.81
CA LEU A 208 13.12 -9.98 11.40
C LEU A 208 14.30 -10.95 11.56
N ALA A 209 15.25 -10.85 10.66
CA ALA A 209 16.40 -11.74 10.61
C ALA A 209 17.42 -11.37 11.70
N GLU A 210 17.39 -10.14 12.19
CA GLU A 210 18.04 -9.69 13.42
C GLU A 210 17.14 -8.67 14.12
N ALA A 211 17.02 -8.84 15.43
CA ALA A 211 16.55 -7.83 16.37
C ALA A 211 17.28 -8.04 17.70
N GLY A 212 17.51 -6.96 18.45
CA GLY A 212 18.11 -7.07 19.77
C GLY A 212 18.55 -5.70 20.29
N ALA A 213 19.22 -5.75 21.44
CA ALA A 213 19.90 -4.61 22.05
C ALA A 213 21.16 -5.12 22.76
N ASP A 214 22.19 -4.29 22.88
CA ASP A 214 23.42 -4.66 23.57
C ASP A 214 23.39 -4.29 25.06
N SER A 215 23.89 -5.18 25.91
CA SER A 215 23.90 -4.95 27.36
C SER A 215 25.00 -4.00 27.83
N LEU A 216 25.96 -3.61 26.98
CA LEU A 216 26.98 -2.62 27.35
C LEU A 216 26.39 -1.22 27.44
N ARG A 217 25.53 -0.85 26.46
CA ARG A 217 24.87 0.46 26.41
C ARG A 217 23.58 0.51 27.21
N GLU A 218 22.79 -0.55 27.16
CA GLU A 218 21.44 -0.58 27.75
C GLU A 218 21.40 -1.19 29.16
N GLY A 219 22.50 -1.81 29.61
CA GLY A 219 22.51 -2.67 30.79
C GLY A 219 21.77 -3.99 30.56
N ARG A 220 21.90 -4.94 31.49
CA ARG A 220 21.30 -6.28 31.36
C ARG A 220 19.76 -6.25 31.40
N ASP A 221 19.18 -5.39 32.23
CA ASP A 221 17.72 -5.26 32.33
C ASP A 221 17.13 -4.47 31.16
N GLY A 222 17.82 -3.41 30.70
CA GLY A 222 17.43 -2.66 29.50
C GLY A 222 17.45 -3.56 28.26
N GLN A 223 18.50 -4.35 28.08
CA GLN A 223 18.56 -5.39 27.03
C GLN A 223 17.35 -6.33 27.11
N ALA A 224 17.03 -6.85 28.30
CA ALA A 224 15.92 -7.79 28.47
C ALA A 224 14.57 -7.18 28.12
N SER A 225 14.33 -5.94 28.54
CA SER A 225 13.12 -5.18 28.20
C SER A 225 13.00 -4.96 26.70
N LEU A 226 14.07 -4.50 26.05
CA LEU A 226 14.09 -4.20 24.62
C LEU A 226 13.94 -5.45 23.76
N ALA A 227 14.70 -6.51 24.01
CA ALA A 227 14.61 -7.76 23.25
C ALA A 227 13.22 -8.41 23.39
N GLY A 228 12.67 -8.44 24.61
CA GLY A 228 11.31 -8.93 24.85
C GLY A 228 10.25 -8.09 24.14
N MET A 229 10.37 -6.76 24.18
CA MET A 229 9.47 -5.83 23.48
C MET A 229 9.52 -6.04 21.97
N GLN A 230 10.71 -6.15 21.38
CA GLN A 230 10.89 -6.33 19.93
C GLN A 230 10.25 -7.62 19.44
N VAL A 231 10.50 -8.75 20.13
CA VAL A 231 9.90 -10.06 19.79
C VAL A 231 8.39 -10.03 19.89
N ARG A 232 7.85 -9.55 21.01
CA ARG A 232 6.39 -9.43 21.24
C ARG A 232 5.75 -8.59 20.14
N THR A 233 6.28 -7.39 19.92
CA THR A 233 5.75 -6.42 18.96
C THR A 233 5.76 -6.98 17.55
N ALA A 234 6.81 -7.67 17.14
CA ALA A 234 6.89 -8.28 15.81
C ALA A 234 5.79 -9.32 15.57
N PHE A 235 5.55 -10.23 16.52
CA PHE A 235 4.46 -11.20 16.36
C PHE A 235 3.07 -10.54 16.43
N GLU A 236 2.89 -9.52 17.27
CA GLU A 236 1.64 -8.74 17.30
C GLU A 236 1.32 -8.01 15.99
N GLU A 237 2.35 -7.65 15.21
CA GLU A 237 2.22 -7.08 13.85
C GLU A 237 2.18 -8.17 12.76
N GLY A 238 2.15 -9.45 13.13
CA GLY A 238 2.05 -10.59 12.23
C GLY A 238 3.30 -10.90 11.42
N VAL A 239 4.48 -10.58 11.96
CA VAL A 239 5.76 -11.03 11.42
C VAL A 239 5.85 -12.55 11.58
N ALA A 240 6.24 -13.27 10.53
CA ALA A 240 6.32 -14.73 10.52
C ALA A 240 7.51 -15.29 11.32
N GLY A 241 8.44 -14.43 11.72
CA GLY A 241 9.67 -14.84 12.36
C GLY A 241 10.48 -13.72 12.97
N VAL A 242 11.11 -13.99 14.11
CA VAL A 242 12.09 -13.08 14.72
C VAL A 242 13.30 -13.89 15.16
N VAL A 243 14.47 -13.47 14.72
CA VAL A 243 15.75 -13.99 15.16
C VAL A 243 16.39 -12.95 16.06
N VAL A 244 16.58 -13.29 17.34
CA VAL A 244 17.27 -12.40 18.28
C VAL A 244 18.77 -12.49 18.06
N PHE A 245 19.41 -11.33 17.90
CA PHE A 245 20.86 -11.19 17.87
C PHE A 245 21.32 -10.91 19.31
N SER A 246 22.05 -11.80 19.97
CA SER A 246 22.57 -13.13 19.54
C SER A 246 22.46 -14.16 20.68
N TRP A 247 22.83 -15.43 20.46
CA TRP A 247 22.82 -16.43 21.54
C TRP A 247 23.81 -16.07 22.64
N THR A 248 25.02 -15.68 22.27
CA THR A 248 26.15 -15.41 23.16
C THR A 248 26.82 -14.08 22.80
N ASP A 249 27.49 -13.47 23.77
CA ASP A 249 28.35 -12.30 23.56
C ASP A 249 29.61 -12.61 22.75
N GLU A 250 29.96 -13.90 22.63
CA GLU A 250 31.08 -14.32 21.82
C GLU A 250 30.79 -14.09 20.33
N TRP A 251 31.52 -13.15 19.73
CA TRP A 251 31.43 -12.87 18.30
C TRP A 251 32.78 -12.56 17.67
N TRP A 252 33.02 -13.12 16.48
CA TRP A 252 34.25 -12.96 15.73
C TRP A 252 33.99 -12.29 14.39
N ARG A 253 34.70 -11.20 14.07
CA ARG A 253 34.57 -10.50 12.79
C ARG A 253 35.91 -9.93 12.36
N GLY A 254 36.24 -10.04 11.07
CA GLY A 254 37.43 -9.38 10.51
C GLY A 254 38.76 -9.88 11.07
N GLY A 255 38.80 -11.10 11.62
CA GLY A 255 40.02 -11.67 12.19
C GLY A 255 40.27 -11.33 13.66
N ALA A 256 39.28 -10.75 14.35
CA ALA A 256 39.35 -10.46 15.78
C ALA A 256 38.02 -10.73 16.49
N MET A 257 38.09 -10.85 17.82
CA MET A 257 36.91 -10.82 18.68
C MET A 257 36.30 -9.42 18.67
N VAL A 258 34.98 -9.38 18.81
CA VAL A 258 34.23 -8.14 18.82
C VAL A 258 33.86 -7.81 20.28
N ASP A 259 34.48 -6.75 20.80
CA ASP A 259 34.38 -6.37 22.22
C ASP A 259 33.58 -5.06 22.43
N ASP A 260 33.08 -4.43 21.36
CA ASP A 260 32.39 -3.12 21.39
C ASP A 260 30.86 -3.22 21.58
N TRP A 261 30.32 -4.43 21.70
CA TRP A 261 28.93 -4.73 22.02
C TRP A 261 28.77 -6.08 22.72
N GLN A 262 27.65 -6.27 23.42
CA GLN A 262 27.27 -7.51 24.11
C GLN A 262 25.79 -7.83 23.89
N PHE A 263 25.46 -8.37 22.72
CA PHE A 263 24.09 -8.69 22.31
C PHE A 263 23.60 -10.07 22.81
N GLY A 264 24.47 -10.90 23.38
CA GLY A 264 24.17 -12.27 23.75
C GLY A 264 23.02 -12.38 24.74
N LEU A 265 22.12 -13.34 24.54
CA LEU A 265 21.18 -13.84 25.54
C LEU A 265 21.89 -14.57 26.68
N THR A 266 23.08 -15.09 26.40
CA THR A 266 24.07 -15.53 27.38
C THR A 266 25.31 -14.65 27.29
N ASP A 267 26.10 -14.62 28.37
CA ASP A 267 27.44 -14.06 28.27
C ASP A 267 28.41 -14.99 27.51
N ALA A 268 29.67 -14.55 27.36
CA ALA A 268 30.71 -15.32 26.68
C ALA A 268 30.94 -16.70 27.31
N ALA A 269 30.70 -16.85 28.62
CA ALA A 269 30.82 -18.11 29.36
C ALA A 269 29.55 -18.99 29.27
N ARG A 270 28.56 -18.60 28.47
CA ARG A 270 27.23 -19.23 28.33
C ARG A 270 26.37 -19.16 29.60
N ALA A 271 26.66 -18.24 30.52
CA ALA A 271 25.74 -17.98 31.63
C ALA A 271 24.54 -17.17 31.14
N PRO A 272 23.29 -17.54 31.49
CA PRO A 272 22.10 -16.87 30.99
C PRO A 272 21.98 -15.45 31.54
N LYS A 273 21.66 -14.50 30.66
CA LYS A 273 21.28 -13.14 31.04
C LYS A 273 19.76 -13.04 31.24
N PRO A 274 19.25 -11.98 31.92
CA PRO A 274 17.80 -11.74 32.04
C PRO A 274 17.05 -11.69 30.70
N SER A 275 17.74 -11.29 29.62
CA SER A 275 17.21 -11.24 28.27
C SER A 275 16.76 -12.60 27.74
N LEU A 276 17.45 -13.69 28.09
CA LEU A 276 17.04 -15.05 27.71
C LEU A 276 15.64 -15.37 28.21
N ALA A 277 15.35 -15.09 29.48
CA ALA A 277 14.04 -15.34 30.07
C ALA A 277 12.96 -14.43 29.48
N ALA A 278 13.28 -13.17 29.18
CA ALA A 278 12.35 -12.24 28.55
C ALA A 278 11.97 -12.68 27.13
N VAL A 279 12.95 -13.09 26.33
CA VAL A 279 12.74 -13.60 24.96
C VAL A 279 11.99 -14.94 24.99
N ALA A 280 12.34 -15.87 25.88
CA ALA A 280 11.63 -17.14 26.02
C ALA A 280 10.14 -16.94 26.33
N ARG A 281 9.80 -16.00 27.22
CA ARG A 281 8.39 -15.63 27.49
C ARG A 281 7.70 -15.05 26.26
N ALA A 282 8.35 -14.14 25.54
CA ALA A 282 7.78 -13.53 24.34
C ALA A 282 7.56 -14.56 23.22
N TYR A 283 8.47 -15.52 23.06
CA TYR A 283 8.35 -16.66 22.15
C TYR A 283 7.26 -17.65 22.55
N GLY A 284 7.06 -17.90 23.84
CA GLY A 284 5.98 -18.74 24.35
C GLY A 284 4.59 -18.15 24.13
N ALA A 285 4.45 -16.82 24.23
CA ALA A 285 3.17 -16.13 24.06
C ALA A 285 2.77 -15.88 22.59
N ALA A 286 3.70 -16.07 21.64
CA ALA A 286 3.49 -15.82 20.20
C ALA A 286 2.83 -14.46 19.87
N GLY A 287 3.11 -13.43 20.68
CA GLY A 287 2.58 -12.07 20.53
C GLY A 287 1.29 -11.77 21.30
N PHE A 288 0.47 -12.75 21.70
CA PHE A 288 -0.80 -12.48 22.37
C PHE A 288 -1.01 -13.36 23.62
N PRO A 289 -0.67 -12.85 24.82
CA PRO A 289 -0.93 -13.57 26.07
C PRO A 289 -2.42 -13.90 26.23
N ALA A 290 -2.74 -15.07 26.80
CA ALA A 290 -4.12 -15.53 26.96
C ALA A 290 -5.00 -14.49 27.68
N ASP A 291 -4.50 -13.85 28.75
CA ASP A 291 -5.25 -12.85 29.51
C ASP A 291 -5.66 -11.64 28.66
N ALA A 292 -4.77 -11.18 27.75
CA ALA A 292 -5.09 -10.08 26.85
C ALA A 292 -6.20 -10.46 25.84
N ARG A 293 -6.25 -11.74 25.44
CA ARG A 293 -7.26 -12.26 24.50
C ARG A 293 -8.66 -12.32 25.11
N HIS A 294 -8.77 -12.53 26.42
CA HIS A 294 -10.08 -12.56 27.10
C HIS A 294 -10.76 -11.18 27.14
N ALA A 295 -10.00 -10.10 26.98
CA ALA A 295 -10.53 -8.74 26.92
C ALA A 295 -10.89 -8.29 25.50
N TRP A 296 -10.75 -9.15 24.49
CA TRP A 296 -11.07 -8.81 23.12
C TRP A 296 -12.59 -8.77 22.87
N PRO A 297 -13.07 -7.88 21.97
CA PRO A 297 -14.49 -7.73 21.69
C PRO A 297 -15.07 -8.98 21.04
N ARG A 298 -16.35 -9.28 21.30
CA ARG A 298 -17.04 -10.34 20.58
C ARG A 298 -17.22 -9.95 19.11
N VAL A 299 -16.99 -10.90 18.20
CA VAL A 299 -17.10 -10.66 16.75
C VAL A 299 -18.26 -11.47 16.15
N THR A 300 -19.16 -10.81 15.42
CA THR A 300 -20.08 -11.49 14.49
C THR A 300 -19.40 -11.65 13.14
N VAL A 301 -19.13 -12.88 12.69
CA VAL A 301 -18.66 -13.17 11.34
C VAL A 301 -19.85 -13.39 10.42
N SER A 302 -20.02 -12.51 9.44
CA SER A 302 -21.12 -12.52 8.48
C SER A 302 -20.67 -12.99 7.11
N VAL A 303 -21.31 -14.04 6.58
CA VAL A 303 -21.14 -14.51 5.20
C VAL A 303 -22.46 -14.33 4.44
N CYS A 304 -22.47 -13.43 3.45
CA CYS A 304 -23.63 -13.25 2.57
C CYS A 304 -23.48 -14.14 1.35
N ALA A 305 -24.40 -15.07 1.16
CA ALA A 305 -24.29 -16.11 0.14
C ALA A 305 -25.51 -16.15 -0.77
N ARG A 306 -25.25 -16.25 -2.08
CA ARG A 306 -26.26 -16.55 -3.09
C ARG A 306 -25.65 -17.44 -4.16
N ASN A 307 -26.22 -18.62 -4.36
CA ASN A 307 -25.76 -19.61 -5.34
C ASN A 307 -24.24 -19.89 -5.23
N ALA A 308 -23.79 -20.18 -4.01
CA ALA A 308 -22.40 -20.38 -3.63
C ALA A 308 -22.11 -21.83 -3.18
N ALA A 309 -22.89 -22.82 -3.65
CA ALA A 309 -22.72 -24.22 -3.25
C ALA A 309 -21.30 -24.76 -3.51
N ASP A 310 -20.63 -24.26 -4.56
CA ASP A 310 -19.27 -24.68 -4.94
C ASP A 310 -18.15 -24.17 -4.02
N THR A 311 -18.40 -23.16 -3.18
CA THR A 311 -17.36 -22.46 -2.42
C THR A 311 -17.65 -22.32 -0.92
N LEU A 312 -18.93 -22.30 -0.53
CA LEU A 312 -19.34 -22.02 0.84
C LEU A 312 -18.76 -23.03 1.87
N ASP A 313 -18.66 -24.31 1.51
CA ASP A 313 -18.10 -25.31 2.41
C ASP A 313 -16.65 -25.02 2.81
N ALA A 314 -15.80 -24.66 1.86
CA ALA A 314 -14.41 -24.30 2.13
C ALA A 314 -14.31 -23.02 2.98
N CYS A 315 -15.17 -22.03 2.69
CA CYS A 315 -15.29 -20.80 3.47
C CYS A 315 -15.62 -21.11 4.93
N LEU A 316 -16.70 -21.84 5.21
CA LEU A 316 -17.13 -22.16 6.57
C LEU A 316 -16.14 -23.05 7.33
N ARG A 317 -15.46 -23.99 6.64
CA ARG A 317 -14.36 -24.76 7.24
C ARG A 317 -13.20 -23.87 7.69
N SER A 318 -12.85 -22.85 6.91
CA SER A 318 -11.80 -21.90 7.28
C SER A 318 -12.19 -21.02 8.46
N ILE A 319 -13.45 -20.58 8.52
CA ILE A 319 -13.99 -19.79 9.65
C ILE A 319 -13.99 -20.62 10.94
N ARG A 320 -14.36 -21.90 10.87
CA ARG A 320 -14.32 -22.81 12.03
C ARG A 320 -12.89 -23.02 12.58
N ALA A 321 -11.87 -22.80 11.76
CA ALA A 321 -10.46 -22.92 12.14
C ALA A 321 -9.87 -21.63 12.74
N LEU A 322 -10.69 -20.59 12.96
CA LEU A 322 -10.23 -19.34 13.55
C LEU A 322 -9.74 -19.53 15.00
N ASP A 323 -8.55 -19.02 15.28
CA ASP A 323 -7.96 -18.91 16.62
C ASP A 323 -8.40 -17.59 17.25
N TYR A 324 -9.68 -17.51 17.65
CA TYR A 324 -10.27 -16.34 18.28
C TYR A 324 -11.22 -16.76 19.42
N PRO A 325 -11.16 -16.10 20.60
CA PRO A 325 -11.82 -16.61 21.80
C PRO A 325 -13.35 -16.48 21.79
N ASP A 326 -13.91 -15.40 21.23
CA ASP A 326 -15.35 -15.13 21.28
C ASP A 326 -15.89 -14.59 19.94
N TYR A 327 -16.51 -15.47 19.16
CA TYR A 327 -17.16 -15.10 17.91
C TYR A 327 -18.38 -15.98 17.62
N GLU A 328 -19.27 -15.45 16.79
CA GLU A 328 -20.41 -16.19 16.23
C GLU A 328 -20.38 -16.10 14.70
N VAL A 329 -21.04 -17.05 14.03
CA VAL A 329 -21.09 -17.10 12.56
C VAL A 329 -22.53 -17.00 12.09
N ILE A 330 -22.81 -16.02 11.23
CA ILE A 330 -24.09 -15.82 10.57
C ILE A 330 -23.91 -15.98 9.07
N VAL A 331 -24.65 -16.91 8.47
CA VAL A 331 -24.77 -17.04 7.01
C VAL A 331 -26.12 -16.50 6.58
N VAL A 332 -26.12 -15.47 5.74
CA VAL A 332 -27.34 -14.96 5.13
C VAL A 332 -27.50 -15.57 3.74
N ASN A 333 -28.49 -16.44 3.59
CA ASN A 333 -28.85 -17.07 2.33
C ASN A 333 -29.84 -16.17 1.56
N ASP A 334 -29.30 -15.38 0.62
CA ASP A 334 -30.05 -14.35 -0.14
C ASP A 334 -30.80 -14.96 -1.35
N GLY A 335 -31.76 -15.83 -1.05
CA GLY A 335 -32.63 -16.44 -2.04
C GLY A 335 -31.89 -17.37 -3.02
N SER A 336 -31.00 -18.23 -2.52
CA SER A 336 -30.32 -19.23 -3.36
C SER A 336 -31.29 -20.25 -3.95
N THR A 337 -30.98 -20.69 -5.17
CA THR A 337 -31.70 -21.71 -5.93
C THR A 337 -30.95 -23.04 -6.03
N ASP A 338 -29.76 -23.12 -5.44
CA ASP A 338 -28.91 -24.31 -5.37
C ASP A 338 -28.79 -24.84 -3.92
N ALA A 339 -27.83 -25.73 -3.67
CA ALA A 339 -27.61 -26.35 -2.37
C ALA A 339 -27.00 -25.41 -1.30
N THR A 340 -26.78 -24.12 -1.58
CA THR A 340 -26.09 -23.18 -0.65
C THR A 340 -26.68 -23.20 0.75
N GLY A 341 -28.01 -23.08 0.87
CA GLY A 341 -28.68 -23.08 2.18
C GLY A 341 -28.60 -24.42 2.90
N ALA A 342 -28.60 -25.54 2.18
CA ALA A 342 -28.43 -26.87 2.77
C ALA A 342 -27.01 -27.02 3.34
N ILE A 343 -26.00 -26.69 2.54
CA ILE A 343 -24.58 -26.69 2.94
C ILE A 343 -24.38 -25.82 4.19
N ALA A 344 -24.93 -24.60 4.22
CA ALA A 344 -24.80 -23.70 5.37
C ALA A 344 -25.28 -24.34 6.69
N ARG A 345 -26.39 -25.09 6.65
CA ARG A 345 -27.00 -25.71 7.84
C ARG A 345 -26.27 -26.97 8.31
N GLU A 346 -25.46 -27.59 7.44
CA GLU A 346 -24.64 -28.75 7.81
C GLU A 346 -23.43 -28.36 8.68
N HIS A 347 -23.06 -27.07 8.72
CA HIS A 347 -21.96 -26.58 9.53
C HIS A 347 -22.40 -26.28 10.97
N PRO A 348 -21.82 -26.93 11.99
CA PRO A 348 -22.19 -26.69 13.39
C PRO A 348 -21.75 -25.29 13.85
N GLY A 349 -22.57 -24.65 14.69
CA GLY A 349 -22.30 -23.31 15.22
C GLY A 349 -22.58 -22.15 14.23
N VAL A 350 -23.16 -22.46 13.07
CA VAL A 350 -23.58 -21.46 12.08
C VAL A 350 -25.07 -21.16 12.22
N THR A 351 -25.41 -19.88 12.37
CA THR A 351 -26.79 -19.39 12.29
C THR A 351 -27.12 -19.04 10.85
N VAL A 352 -28.11 -19.68 10.25
CA VAL A 352 -28.54 -19.40 8.88
C VAL A 352 -29.79 -18.52 8.87
N ILE A 353 -29.74 -17.42 8.12
CA ILE A 353 -30.87 -16.52 7.89
C ILE A 353 -31.25 -16.60 6.42
N ASP A 354 -32.44 -17.12 6.11
CA ASP A 354 -32.97 -17.10 4.76
C ASP A 354 -33.73 -15.81 4.48
N THR A 355 -33.40 -15.14 3.39
CA THR A 355 -34.12 -13.96 2.91
C THR A 355 -34.60 -14.18 1.48
N PRO A 356 -35.73 -13.58 1.07
CA PRO A 356 -35.99 -13.38 -0.36
C PRO A 356 -34.82 -12.62 -0.98
N HIS A 357 -34.58 -12.83 -2.28
CA HIS A 357 -33.46 -12.16 -2.95
C HIS A 357 -33.61 -10.64 -2.91
N GLY A 358 -32.85 -9.99 -2.02
CA GLY A 358 -32.82 -8.55 -1.81
C GLY A 358 -31.50 -7.89 -2.25
N GLY A 359 -30.45 -8.69 -2.50
CA GLY A 359 -29.14 -8.21 -2.88
C GLY A 359 -28.16 -8.10 -1.70
N LEU A 360 -26.90 -7.82 -2.04
CA LEU A 360 -25.76 -7.92 -1.11
C LEU A 360 -25.92 -7.02 0.12
N SER A 361 -26.26 -5.74 -0.06
CA SER A 361 -26.41 -4.81 1.07
C SER A 361 -27.58 -5.16 1.99
N ALA A 362 -28.70 -5.65 1.43
CA ALA A 362 -29.82 -6.12 2.24
C ALA A 362 -29.42 -7.35 3.08
N ALA A 363 -28.67 -8.29 2.50
CA ALA A 363 -28.14 -9.44 3.22
C ALA A 363 -27.15 -9.02 4.33
N ARG A 364 -26.23 -8.08 4.05
CA ARG A 364 -25.29 -7.55 5.05
C ARG A 364 -25.99 -6.86 6.22
N ASN A 365 -27.10 -6.16 5.93
CA ASN A 365 -27.93 -5.54 6.96
C ASN A 365 -28.69 -6.59 7.78
N ALA A 366 -29.19 -7.67 7.17
CA ALA A 366 -29.83 -8.75 7.92
C ALA A 366 -28.87 -9.33 8.98
N ALA A 367 -27.61 -9.55 8.60
CA ALA A 367 -26.57 -9.97 9.54
C ALA A 367 -26.26 -8.91 10.61
N LEU A 368 -26.20 -7.62 10.24
CA LEU A 368 -25.96 -6.52 11.19
C LEU A 368 -27.02 -6.47 12.31
N HIS A 369 -28.29 -6.67 11.95
CA HIS A 369 -29.39 -6.61 12.92
C HIS A 369 -29.49 -7.88 13.77
N ALA A 370 -29.17 -9.04 13.19
CA ALA A 370 -29.19 -10.32 13.90
C ALA A 370 -27.95 -10.55 14.79
N GLY A 371 -26.81 -9.98 14.42
CA GLY A 371 -25.54 -10.14 15.13
C GLY A 371 -25.51 -9.46 16.50
N ALA A 372 -24.89 -10.14 17.46
CA ALA A 372 -24.71 -9.72 18.85
C ALA A 372 -23.28 -9.25 19.18
N GLY A 373 -22.33 -9.36 18.25
CA GLY A 373 -20.95 -8.92 18.46
C GLY A 373 -20.80 -7.40 18.55
N ASP A 374 -19.81 -6.95 19.32
CA ASP A 374 -19.40 -5.53 19.37
C ASP A 374 -18.83 -5.08 18.02
N LEU A 375 -18.18 -6.02 17.33
CA LEU A 375 -17.70 -5.89 15.96
C LEU A 375 -18.47 -6.84 15.03
N ILE A 376 -18.70 -6.39 13.81
CA ILE A 376 -19.18 -7.26 12.72
C ILE A 376 -18.11 -7.35 11.64
N ALA A 377 -17.66 -8.56 11.34
CA ALA A 377 -16.69 -8.86 10.29
C ALA A 377 -17.41 -9.51 9.10
N TYR A 378 -17.26 -8.93 7.91
CA TYR A 378 -17.85 -9.43 6.68
C TYR A 378 -16.79 -10.16 5.84
N THR A 379 -17.18 -11.32 5.32
CA THR A 379 -16.43 -12.03 4.29
C THR A 379 -17.39 -12.66 3.28
N ASP A 380 -16.86 -13.05 2.12
CA ASP A 380 -17.67 -13.56 1.01
C ASP A 380 -17.64 -15.10 0.98
N ALA A 381 -18.67 -15.73 0.43
CA ALA A 381 -18.77 -17.19 0.34
C ALA A 381 -17.70 -17.84 -0.57
N ASP A 382 -16.93 -17.05 -1.33
CA ASP A 382 -15.81 -17.46 -2.16
C ASP A 382 -14.43 -17.10 -1.57
N VAL A 383 -14.39 -16.90 -0.23
CA VAL A 383 -13.18 -16.57 0.53
C VAL A 383 -12.82 -17.68 1.53
N GLU A 384 -11.54 -17.96 1.66
CA GLU A 384 -10.97 -18.74 2.76
C GLU A 384 -10.17 -17.80 3.67
N VAL A 385 -10.47 -17.79 4.97
CA VAL A 385 -9.83 -16.89 5.94
C VAL A 385 -8.61 -17.56 6.59
N ASP A 386 -7.60 -16.77 6.91
CA ASP A 386 -6.47 -17.24 7.72
C ASP A 386 -6.90 -17.57 9.16
N PRO A 387 -6.35 -18.62 9.81
CA PRO A 387 -6.70 -18.94 11.20
C PRO A 387 -6.52 -17.78 12.20
N ALA A 388 -5.60 -16.86 11.95
CA ALA A 388 -5.42 -15.65 12.78
C ALA A 388 -6.07 -14.40 12.18
N TRP A 389 -6.95 -14.55 11.19
CA TRP A 389 -7.62 -13.43 10.51
C TRP A 389 -8.29 -12.48 11.49
N LEU A 390 -9.20 -12.98 12.35
CA LEU A 390 -9.85 -12.14 13.36
C LEU A 390 -8.85 -11.57 14.37
N THR A 391 -7.89 -12.38 14.82
CA THR A 391 -6.83 -11.97 15.75
C THR A 391 -6.10 -10.71 15.27
N TYR A 392 -5.78 -10.61 13.97
CA TYR A 392 -5.18 -9.40 13.41
C TYR A 392 -6.20 -8.33 13.02
N LEU A 393 -7.39 -8.72 12.56
CA LEU A 393 -8.42 -7.78 12.10
C LEU A 393 -8.97 -6.91 13.22
N VAL A 394 -8.97 -7.40 14.47
CA VAL A 394 -9.43 -6.61 15.63
C VAL A 394 -8.40 -5.60 16.13
N GLN A 395 -7.12 -5.76 15.79
CA GLN A 395 -6.04 -4.94 16.35
C GLN A 395 -6.21 -3.43 16.11
N PRO A 396 -6.67 -2.96 14.91
CA PRO A 396 -6.95 -1.54 14.73
C PRO A 396 -8.01 -0.98 15.69
N PHE A 397 -9.00 -1.78 16.10
CA PHE A 397 -10.03 -1.36 17.05
C PHE A 397 -9.54 -1.33 18.50
N LEU A 398 -8.57 -2.17 18.83
CA LEU A 398 -7.97 -2.24 20.17
C LEU A 398 -6.91 -1.14 20.39
N ARG A 399 -6.18 -0.78 19.34
CA ARG A 399 -5.05 0.16 19.40
C ARG A 399 -5.37 1.56 18.90
N SER A 400 -6.54 1.78 18.30
CA SER A 400 -6.97 3.08 17.78
C SER A 400 -8.50 3.26 17.84
N ASP A 401 -8.97 4.46 17.51
CA ASP A 401 -10.41 4.79 17.43
C ASP A 401 -11.06 4.37 16.09
N ALA A 402 -10.47 3.41 15.37
CA ALA A 402 -10.99 2.96 14.09
C ALA A 402 -12.45 2.50 14.22
N ALA A 403 -13.30 2.98 13.31
CA ALA A 403 -14.70 2.57 13.20
C ALA A 403 -14.87 1.38 12.25
N GLY A 404 -13.95 1.19 11.33
CA GLY A 404 -13.84 0.01 10.48
C GLY A 404 -12.39 -0.43 10.31
N ALA A 405 -12.17 -1.66 9.86
CA ALA A 405 -10.86 -2.17 9.52
C ALA A 405 -10.94 -3.20 8.39
N GLY A 406 -9.83 -3.47 7.72
CA GLY A 406 -9.74 -4.53 6.72
C GLY A 406 -8.29 -4.95 6.49
N GLY A 407 -8.09 -5.96 5.65
CA GLY A 407 -6.78 -6.53 5.36
C GLY A 407 -6.54 -6.83 3.89
N PRO A 408 -5.41 -7.51 3.57
CA PRO A 408 -5.09 -7.86 2.19
C PRO A 408 -5.90 -9.05 1.67
N ASN A 409 -6.15 -9.04 0.36
CA ASN A 409 -6.78 -10.12 -0.39
C ASN A 409 -5.71 -10.81 -1.24
N VAL A 410 -5.45 -12.08 -0.94
CA VAL A 410 -4.44 -12.90 -1.60
C VAL A 410 -5.10 -13.78 -2.65
N VAL A 411 -4.40 -14.00 -3.76
CA VAL A 411 -4.86 -14.89 -4.83
C VAL A 411 -4.52 -16.33 -4.41
N PRO A 412 -5.50 -17.25 -4.35
CA PRO A 412 -5.23 -18.67 -4.12
C PRO A 412 -4.28 -19.25 -5.18
N GLU A 413 -3.34 -20.11 -4.78
CA GLU A 413 -2.41 -20.75 -5.72
C GLU A 413 -3.10 -21.81 -6.59
N ASP A 414 -4.13 -22.45 -6.04
CA ASP A 414 -4.94 -23.50 -6.69
C ASP A 414 -6.01 -22.94 -7.64
N ASP A 415 -6.11 -21.61 -7.78
CA ASP A 415 -7.06 -20.99 -8.71
C ASP A 415 -6.80 -21.47 -10.15
N PRO A 416 -7.86 -21.83 -10.91
CA PRO A 416 -7.71 -22.24 -12.31
C PRO A 416 -7.00 -21.18 -13.14
N TRP A 417 -6.30 -21.57 -14.20
CA TRP A 417 -5.47 -20.65 -14.99
C TRP A 417 -6.19 -19.38 -15.47
N ARG A 418 -7.50 -19.46 -15.79
CA ARG A 418 -8.30 -18.27 -16.15
C ARG A 418 -8.56 -17.36 -14.95
N ALA A 419 -8.81 -17.91 -13.77
CA ALA A 419 -8.95 -17.16 -12.52
C ALA A 419 -7.62 -16.48 -12.16
N GLN A 420 -6.49 -17.16 -12.36
CA GLN A 420 -5.15 -16.55 -12.23
C GLN A 420 -4.93 -15.37 -13.19
N CYS A 421 -5.48 -15.41 -14.41
CA CYS A 421 -5.48 -14.26 -15.32
C CYS A 421 -6.37 -13.12 -14.80
N VAL A 422 -7.59 -13.44 -14.33
CA VAL A 422 -8.54 -12.45 -13.79
C VAL A 422 -7.97 -11.75 -12.56
N ALA A 423 -7.29 -12.47 -11.68
CA ALA A 423 -6.60 -11.90 -10.52
C ALA A 423 -5.50 -10.89 -10.88
N ARG A 424 -4.97 -10.97 -12.11
CA ARG A 424 -3.95 -10.07 -12.65
C ARG A 424 -4.52 -9.06 -13.65
N ALA A 425 -5.85 -9.03 -13.81
CA ALA A 425 -6.57 -8.08 -14.64
C ALA A 425 -7.03 -6.86 -13.81
N PRO A 426 -7.36 -5.73 -14.44
CA PRO A 426 -7.81 -4.55 -13.73
C PRO A 426 -9.17 -4.75 -13.07
N GLY A 427 -9.44 -4.01 -12.00
CA GLY A 427 -10.74 -3.99 -11.33
C GLY A 427 -10.98 -5.18 -10.39
N GLY A 428 -9.94 -5.71 -9.75
CA GLY A 428 -10.08 -6.63 -8.60
C GLY A 428 -10.37 -5.90 -7.28
N PRO A 429 -10.91 -6.59 -6.27
CA PRO A 429 -11.21 -6.02 -4.95
C PRO A 429 -9.92 -5.65 -4.23
N THR A 430 -9.58 -4.36 -4.20
CA THR A 430 -8.32 -3.87 -3.64
C THR A 430 -8.56 -2.76 -2.64
N HIS A 431 -7.82 -2.79 -1.54
CA HIS A 431 -7.83 -1.72 -0.55
C HIS A 431 -7.15 -0.45 -1.11
N VAL A 432 -7.57 0.69 -0.59
CA VAL A 432 -7.01 2.01 -0.91
C VAL A 432 -6.46 2.58 0.39
N LEU A 433 -5.13 2.65 0.54
CA LEU A 433 -4.49 3.07 1.78
C LEU A 433 -4.10 4.55 1.74
N ILE A 434 -4.45 5.28 2.80
CA ILE A 434 -3.96 6.65 3.03
C ILE A 434 -2.50 6.58 3.49
N ASP A 435 -2.23 5.69 4.44
CA ASP A 435 -0.92 5.39 5.02
C ASP A 435 -0.82 3.89 5.36
N GLU A 436 0.25 3.46 6.04
CA GLU A 436 0.52 2.05 6.30
C GLU A 436 -0.48 1.38 7.26
N ARG A 437 -1.31 2.16 7.97
CA ARG A 437 -2.29 1.70 8.97
C ARG A 437 -3.71 2.23 8.75
N THR A 438 -3.90 3.17 7.83
CA THR A 438 -5.19 3.81 7.57
C THR A 438 -5.60 3.56 6.13
N ALA A 439 -6.82 3.08 5.93
CA ALA A 439 -7.44 2.93 4.64
C ALA A 439 -8.47 4.03 4.37
N GLU A 440 -8.60 4.42 3.11
CA GLU A 440 -9.79 5.10 2.60
C GLU A 440 -10.88 4.10 2.22
N HIS A 441 -10.50 2.89 1.80
CA HIS A 441 -11.42 1.83 1.41
C HIS A 441 -10.84 0.46 1.68
N VAL A 442 -11.66 -0.42 2.25
CA VAL A 442 -11.39 -1.85 2.44
C VAL A 442 -12.46 -2.67 1.71
N PRO A 443 -12.11 -3.71 0.93
CA PRO A 443 -13.09 -4.43 0.13
C PRO A 443 -14.05 -5.28 0.96
N GLY A 444 -15.26 -5.48 0.42
CA GLY A 444 -16.34 -6.25 1.06
C GLY A 444 -16.00 -7.67 1.52
N CYS A 445 -15.01 -8.31 0.89
CA CYS A 445 -14.57 -9.67 1.21
C CYS A 445 -13.65 -9.77 2.45
N ASN A 446 -13.13 -8.64 2.95
CA ASN A 446 -12.23 -8.57 4.10
C ASN A 446 -12.37 -7.23 4.83
N MET A 447 -13.49 -7.06 5.53
CA MET A 447 -13.79 -5.84 6.28
C MET A 447 -14.45 -6.16 7.61
N ALA A 448 -14.25 -5.31 8.60
CA ALA A 448 -14.98 -5.31 9.86
C ALA A 448 -15.35 -3.89 10.27
N TYR A 449 -16.41 -3.75 11.07
CA TYR A 449 -16.86 -2.47 11.61
C TYR A 449 -17.27 -2.60 13.07
N ARG A 450 -17.13 -1.52 13.83
CA ARG A 450 -17.86 -1.36 15.09
C ARG A 450 -19.34 -1.40 14.78
N ARG A 451 -20.08 -2.29 15.44
CA ARG A 451 -21.52 -2.47 15.21
C ARG A 451 -22.27 -1.15 15.41
N GLU A 452 -21.94 -0.41 16.46
CA GLU A 452 -22.52 0.91 16.76
C GLU A 452 -22.26 1.94 15.65
N ALA A 453 -21.06 1.97 15.07
CA ALA A 453 -20.68 2.95 14.05
C ALA A 453 -21.42 2.67 12.74
N LEU A 454 -21.54 1.39 12.38
CA LEU A 454 -22.28 0.96 11.20
C LEU A 454 -23.79 1.20 11.34
N LEU A 455 -24.37 0.96 12.53
CA LEU A 455 -25.76 1.32 12.83
C LEU A 455 -25.99 2.84 12.79
N ALA A 456 -25.05 3.63 13.31
CA ALA A 456 -25.15 5.10 13.34
C ALA A 456 -25.20 5.75 11.95
N ILE A 457 -24.71 5.06 10.92
CA ILE A 457 -24.83 5.51 9.52
C ILE A 457 -26.01 4.87 8.78
N GLY A 458 -26.79 4.00 9.44
CA GLY A 458 -27.94 3.30 8.88
C GLY A 458 -27.63 1.98 8.17
N GLY A 459 -26.46 1.38 8.42
CA GLY A 459 -26.02 0.14 7.75
C GLY A 459 -25.58 0.37 6.30
N PHE A 460 -25.64 -0.67 5.48
CA PHE A 460 -25.39 -0.62 4.03
C PHE A 460 -26.63 -0.10 3.29
N ASP A 461 -26.46 0.70 2.24
CA ASP A 461 -27.59 1.19 1.45
C ASP A 461 -28.13 0.06 0.54
N PRO A 462 -29.39 -0.40 0.70
CA PRO A 462 -29.96 -1.49 -0.09
C PRO A 462 -30.00 -1.26 -1.61
N ALA A 463 -29.83 -0.02 -2.08
CA ALA A 463 -29.71 0.29 -3.51
C ALA A 463 -28.51 -0.42 -4.18
N TYR A 464 -27.48 -0.74 -3.39
CA TYR A 464 -26.32 -1.50 -3.85
C TYR A 464 -26.59 -3.01 -3.83
N HIS A 465 -27.13 -3.53 -4.92
CA HIS A 465 -27.46 -4.97 -5.00
C HIS A 465 -26.26 -5.90 -5.16
N ALA A 466 -25.15 -5.43 -5.75
CA ALA A 466 -24.05 -6.31 -6.17
C ALA A 466 -22.63 -5.79 -5.86
N ALA A 467 -22.43 -4.48 -5.77
CA ALA A 467 -21.11 -3.87 -5.56
C ALA A 467 -21.23 -2.40 -5.13
N GLY A 468 -20.12 -1.85 -4.62
CA GLY A 468 -19.98 -0.42 -4.29
C GLY A 468 -20.49 -0.03 -2.91
N ASP A 469 -21.09 -0.96 -2.18
CA ASP A 469 -21.59 -0.76 -0.84
C ASP A 469 -20.48 -0.68 0.21
N ASP A 470 -19.38 -1.39 -0.01
CA ASP A 470 -18.12 -1.27 0.74
C ASP A 470 -17.52 0.15 0.61
N VAL A 471 -17.46 0.68 -0.61
CA VAL A 471 -17.02 2.06 -0.88
C VAL A 471 -17.91 3.08 -0.19
N ASP A 472 -19.23 2.94 -0.34
CA ASP A 472 -20.22 3.85 0.24
C ASP A 472 -20.11 3.90 1.78
N VAL A 473 -20.06 2.74 2.45
CA VAL A 473 -19.90 2.66 3.91
C VAL A 473 -18.60 3.33 4.36
N CYS A 474 -17.47 3.01 3.72
CA CYS A 474 -16.19 3.62 4.06
C CYS A 474 -16.21 5.14 3.91
N TRP A 475 -16.82 5.68 2.85
CA TRP A 475 -16.94 7.12 2.66
C TRP A 475 -17.91 7.79 3.64
N ARG A 476 -19.04 7.16 3.97
CA ARG A 476 -19.98 7.68 4.98
C ARG A 476 -19.36 7.74 6.38
N LEU A 477 -18.58 6.74 6.78
CA LEU A 477 -17.84 6.76 8.05
C LEU A 477 -16.79 7.88 8.05
N GLN A 478 -16.00 8.01 6.97
CA GLN A 478 -15.01 9.08 6.85
C GLN A 478 -15.62 10.48 6.81
N ALA A 479 -16.80 10.66 6.20
CA ALA A 479 -17.52 11.93 6.20
C ALA A 479 -17.93 12.37 7.61
N ARG A 480 -18.01 11.43 8.58
CA ARG A 480 -18.23 11.70 10.00
C ARG A 480 -16.93 11.84 10.80
N GLY A 481 -15.79 11.92 10.13
CA GLY A 481 -14.47 12.02 10.74
C GLY A 481 -13.95 10.70 11.33
N GLN A 482 -14.59 9.57 11.05
CA GLN A 482 -14.18 8.26 11.56
C GLN A 482 -13.09 7.64 10.67
N ARG A 483 -12.18 6.88 11.29
CA ARG A 483 -11.06 6.24 10.61
C ARG A 483 -11.38 4.80 10.22
N ILE A 484 -10.84 4.38 9.08
CA ILE A 484 -10.79 2.97 8.67
C ILE A 484 -9.37 2.48 8.84
N GLY A 485 -9.15 1.51 9.72
CA GLY A 485 -7.85 0.89 9.92
C GLY A 485 -7.49 -0.10 8.83
N PHE A 486 -6.20 -0.35 8.67
CA PHE A 486 -5.67 -1.41 7.84
C PHE A 486 -4.80 -2.35 8.68
N ALA A 487 -5.12 -3.64 8.63
CA ALA A 487 -4.40 -4.70 9.30
C ALA A 487 -3.66 -5.55 8.25
N PRO A 488 -2.36 -5.30 7.99
CA PRO A 488 -1.62 -5.99 6.94
C PRO A 488 -1.54 -7.51 7.10
N SER A 489 -1.78 -8.01 8.32
CA SER A 489 -1.67 -9.43 8.69
C SER A 489 -3.02 -10.14 8.76
N ALA A 490 -4.13 -9.41 8.63
CA ALA A 490 -5.49 -9.95 8.54
C ALA A 490 -5.80 -10.40 7.11
N LEU A 491 -5.07 -11.40 6.61
CA LEU A 491 -5.16 -11.83 5.21
C LEU A 491 -6.32 -12.81 4.97
N VAL A 492 -6.85 -12.78 3.75
CA VAL A 492 -7.80 -13.77 3.24
C VAL A 492 -7.41 -14.22 1.84
N TRP A 493 -7.79 -15.43 1.45
CA TRP A 493 -7.65 -15.94 0.08
C TRP A 493 -8.97 -15.81 -0.66
N HIS A 494 -9.01 -14.97 -1.70
CA HIS A 494 -10.23 -14.70 -2.46
C HIS A 494 -10.21 -15.40 -3.81
N ARG A 495 -11.13 -16.34 -4.04
CA ARG A 495 -11.21 -17.10 -5.30
C ARG A 495 -11.72 -16.21 -6.43
N HIS A 496 -10.97 -16.18 -7.54
CA HIS A 496 -11.31 -15.31 -8.67
C HIS A 496 -12.26 -15.99 -9.67
N ARG A 497 -12.92 -15.14 -10.48
CA ARG A 497 -13.89 -15.61 -11.48
C ARG A 497 -13.22 -16.56 -12.47
N ARG A 498 -13.78 -17.76 -12.62
CA ARG A 498 -13.26 -18.84 -13.48
C ARG A 498 -13.43 -18.60 -15.00
N SER A 499 -14.19 -17.58 -15.41
CA SER A 499 -14.47 -17.30 -16.82
C SER A 499 -14.48 -15.81 -17.16
N VAL A 500 -14.15 -15.51 -18.43
CA VAL A 500 -14.21 -14.14 -18.98
C VAL A 500 -15.62 -13.57 -18.91
N ARG A 501 -16.66 -14.40 -19.11
CA ARG A 501 -18.07 -13.98 -18.99
C ARG A 501 -18.42 -13.56 -17.56
N ALA A 502 -17.94 -14.30 -16.56
CA ALA A 502 -18.14 -13.93 -15.16
C ALA A 502 -17.39 -12.64 -14.80
N TYR A 503 -16.14 -12.48 -15.27
CA TYR A 503 -15.39 -11.24 -15.14
C TYR A 503 -16.10 -10.04 -15.81
N TRP A 504 -16.62 -10.21 -17.04
CA TRP A 504 -17.39 -9.18 -17.74
C TRP A 504 -18.59 -8.72 -16.90
N ARG A 505 -19.41 -9.66 -16.41
CA ARG A 505 -20.58 -9.33 -15.57
C ARG A 505 -20.18 -8.57 -14.30
N GLN A 506 -19.08 -8.97 -13.66
CA GLN A 506 -18.55 -8.26 -12.49
C GLN A 506 -18.16 -6.82 -12.83
N GLN A 507 -17.43 -6.60 -13.93
CA GLN A 507 -17.03 -5.24 -14.33
C GLN A 507 -18.22 -4.37 -14.77
N VAL A 508 -19.27 -4.96 -15.38
CA VAL A 508 -20.54 -4.26 -15.65
C VAL A 508 -21.19 -3.84 -14.33
N GLY A 509 -21.32 -4.75 -13.35
CA GLY A 509 -21.88 -4.42 -12.04
C GLY A 509 -21.10 -3.32 -11.31
N TYR A 510 -19.77 -3.31 -11.43
CA TYR A 510 -18.94 -2.23 -10.88
C TYR A 510 -19.21 -0.89 -11.57
N GLY A 511 -19.43 -0.87 -12.89
CA GLY A 511 -19.83 0.34 -13.61
C GLY A 511 -21.22 0.86 -13.23
N GLU A 512 -22.17 -0.04 -12.96
CA GLU A 512 -23.50 0.33 -12.44
C GLU A 512 -23.37 0.97 -11.06
N ALA A 513 -22.65 0.33 -10.14
CA ALA A 513 -22.38 0.83 -8.80
C ALA A 513 -21.66 2.19 -8.79
N GLU A 514 -20.70 2.41 -9.70
CA GLU A 514 -20.05 3.73 -9.87
C GLU A 514 -21.04 4.86 -10.15
N THR A 515 -22.11 4.57 -10.90
CA THR A 515 -23.12 5.59 -11.23
C THR A 515 -23.94 5.96 -10.00
N GLN A 516 -24.24 4.97 -9.15
CA GLN A 516 -24.93 5.17 -7.87
C GLN A 516 -24.04 5.95 -6.88
N LEU A 517 -22.79 5.52 -6.72
CA LEU A 517 -21.78 6.22 -5.91
C LEU A 517 -21.60 7.67 -6.35
N MET A 518 -21.62 7.96 -7.66
CA MET A 518 -21.54 9.33 -8.17
C MET A 518 -22.76 10.18 -7.78
N GLY A 519 -23.93 9.55 -7.61
CA GLY A 519 -25.13 10.22 -7.10
C GLY A 519 -25.08 10.46 -5.58
N ASN A 520 -24.57 9.49 -4.82
CA ASN A 520 -24.50 9.53 -3.35
C ASN A 520 -23.33 10.36 -2.81
N HIS A 521 -22.21 10.38 -3.52
CA HIS A 521 -20.95 11.03 -3.13
C HIS A 521 -20.38 11.86 -4.29
N PRO A 522 -21.13 12.84 -4.83
CA PRO A 522 -20.69 13.62 -6.00
C PRO A 522 -19.33 14.32 -5.76
N GLU A 523 -19.00 14.63 -4.51
CA GLU A 523 -17.75 15.24 -4.08
C GLU A 523 -16.53 14.32 -4.22
N ARG A 524 -16.77 13.01 -4.36
CA ARG A 524 -15.75 11.98 -4.58
C ARG A 524 -15.55 11.65 -6.05
N PHE A 525 -16.16 12.40 -7.00
CA PHE A 525 -16.04 12.11 -8.42
C PHE A 525 -15.57 13.32 -9.25
N LEU A 526 -14.65 13.06 -10.18
CA LEU A 526 -14.23 14.02 -11.21
C LEU A 526 -14.34 13.37 -12.59
N ASN A 527 -15.14 13.95 -13.48
CA ASN A 527 -15.38 13.43 -14.84
C ASN A 527 -15.90 11.98 -14.88
N GLY A 528 -16.68 11.57 -13.88
CA GLY A 528 -17.22 10.21 -13.80
C GLY A 528 -16.22 9.17 -13.27
N HIS A 529 -15.08 9.61 -12.75
CA HIS A 529 -14.09 8.75 -12.08
C HIS A 529 -14.02 9.09 -10.60
N ALA A 530 -14.00 8.06 -9.76
CA ALA A 530 -13.77 8.21 -8.33
C ALA A 530 -12.38 8.83 -8.07
N VAL A 531 -12.36 9.83 -7.22
CA VAL A 531 -11.15 10.49 -6.71
C VAL A 531 -10.85 9.87 -5.36
N TRP A 532 -9.79 9.08 -5.32
CA TRP A 532 -9.25 8.49 -4.10
C TRP A 532 -8.20 9.43 -3.50
N LYS A 533 -8.31 9.70 -2.19
CA LYS A 533 -7.28 10.38 -1.38
C LYS A 533 -6.10 9.42 -1.10
N GLY A 534 -6.39 8.14 -0.88
CA GLY A 534 -5.42 7.09 -0.68
C GLY A 534 -4.92 6.45 -1.98
N ARG A 535 -4.11 5.40 -1.85
CA ARG A 535 -3.42 4.72 -2.95
C ARG A 535 -3.63 3.22 -2.89
N ILE A 536 -3.69 2.61 -4.08
CA ILE A 536 -3.78 1.16 -4.21
C ILE A 536 -2.38 0.57 -4.00
N TYR A 537 -2.17 -0.07 -2.85
CA TYR A 537 -1.02 -0.93 -2.61
C TYR A 537 -1.40 -2.32 -3.08
N SER A 538 -0.66 -2.84 -4.05
CA SER A 538 -0.94 -4.19 -4.54
C SER A 538 0.36 -4.91 -4.81
N PRO A 539 0.48 -6.19 -4.36
CA PRO A 539 1.56 -7.06 -4.81
C PRO A 539 1.39 -7.42 -6.29
N LEU A 540 0.25 -7.10 -6.92
CA LEU A 540 -0.01 -7.45 -8.30
C LEU A 540 1.01 -6.76 -9.22
N PRO A 541 1.72 -7.54 -10.07
CA PRO A 541 2.82 -7.06 -10.90
C PRO A 541 2.45 -5.89 -11.81
N PHE A 542 1.20 -5.81 -12.27
CA PHE A 542 0.78 -4.73 -13.17
C PHE A 542 0.75 -3.37 -12.46
N VAL A 543 0.37 -3.32 -11.17
CA VAL A 543 0.36 -2.07 -10.37
C VAL A 543 1.80 -1.59 -10.16
N ARG A 544 2.72 -2.53 -9.86
CA ARG A 544 4.16 -2.25 -9.73
C ARG A 544 4.81 -1.77 -11.04
N ALA A 545 4.44 -2.37 -12.17
CA ALA A 545 5.03 -2.06 -13.48
C ALA A 545 4.71 -0.64 -14.01
N ILE A 546 3.79 0.08 -13.37
CA ILE A 546 3.35 1.43 -13.78
C ILE A 546 3.55 2.49 -12.70
N SER A 547 4.07 2.12 -11.53
CA SER A 547 4.29 3.03 -10.40
C SER A 547 5.67 3.69 -10.45
N ARG A 548 5.73 5.04 -10.38
CA ARG A 548 6.98 5.78 -10.10
C ARG A 548 7.28 5.91 -8.61
N VAL A 549 8.57 5.97 -8.27
CA VAL A 549 9.06 6.21 -6.91
C VAL A 549 8.72 7.62 -6.42
N ARG A 550 8.14 7.73 -5.22
CA ARG A 550 7.72 8.93 -4.47
C ARG A 550 7.87 8.68 -2.97
N VAL A 551 8.13 9.73 -2.22
CA VAL A 551 8.30 9.64 -0.77
C VAL A 551 6.98 9.96 -0.08
N ASN A 552 6.51 9.10 0.82
CA ASN A 552 5.47 9.44 1.78
C ASN A 552 6.09 10.42 2.78
N ALA A 553 5.71 11.69 2.71
CA ALA A 553 6.17 12.68 3.67
C ALA A 553 5.17 12.91 4.80
N GLY A 554 4.08 12.13 4.89
CA GLY A 554 2.99 12.36 5.83
C GLY A 554 2.11 13.53 5.42
N VAL A 555 0.97 13.70 6.09
CA VAL A 555 0.04 14.81 5.83
C VAL A 555 0.81 16.13 6.04
N TRP A 556 0.83 16.98 5.01
CA TRP A 556 1.55 18.27 4.99
C TRP A 556 3.08 18.21 5.25
N GLY A 557 3.68 17.03 5.04
CA GLY A 557 5.14 16.84 5.18
C GLY A 557 5.60 16.55 6.62
N THR A 558 4.73 15.99 7.47
CA THR A 558 4.98 15.78 8.91
C THR A 558 5.36 14.35 9.32
N ALA A 559 5.56 13.42 8.38
CA ALA A 559 5.96 12.05 8.71
C ALA A 559 7.33 12.03 9.41
N ALA A 560 7.40 11.36 10.56
CA ALA A 560 8.63 11.18 11.32
C ALA A 560 9.72 10.43 10.51
N PHE A 561 9.30 9.48 9.65
CA PHE A 561 10.19 8.72 8.78
C PHE A 561 9.63 8.73 7.34
N PRO A 562 10.10 9.65 6.48
CA PRO A 562 9.65 9.70 5.10
C PRO A 562 10.08 8.45 4.34
N SER A 563 9.13 7.59 4.01
CA SER A 563 9.39 6.31 3.36
C SER A 563 9.34 6.44 1.84
N VAL A 564 10.27 5.81 1.13
CA VAL A 564 10.41 5.88 -0.33
C VAL A 564 9.60 4.74 -0.96
N TYR A 565 8.59 5.06 -1.77
CA TYR A 565 7.70 4.06 -2.38
C TYR A 565 7.57 4.23 -3.87
N SER A 566 7.47 3.13 -4.61
CA SER A 566 6.93 3.14 -5.97
C SER A 566 5.41 3.24 -5.95
N ALA A 567 4.87 4.45 -6.13
CA ALA A 567 3.44 4.63 -6.41
C ALA A 567 3.19 5.94 -7.18
N HIS A 568 3.22 5.90 -8.51
CA HIS A 568 2.39 6.81 -9.31
C HIS A 568 2.22 6.29 -10.74
N ILE A 569 0.97 6.21 -11.19
CA ILE A 569 0.59 6.02 -12.59
C ILE A 569 0.49 7.42 -13.22
N PRO A 570 1.33 7.80 -14.20
CA PRO A 570 1.11 9.03 -14.94
C PRO A 570 -0.26 8.98 -15.61
N SER A 571 -1.04 10.05 -15.51
CA SER A 571 -2.42 10.13 -16.01
C SER A 571 -2.57 9.86 -17.52
N MET A 572 -1.53 10.14 -18.31
CA MET A 572 -1.49 9.80 -19.75
C MET A 572 -1.35 8.30 -20.02
N THR A 573 -0.83 7.53 -19.06
CA THR A 573 -0.64 6.08 -19.20
C THR A 573 -1.97 5.32 -19.23
N TYR A 574 -3.02 5.91 -18.65
CA TYR A 574 -4.35 5.31 -18.51
C TYR A 574 -5.30 5.67 -19.65
N VAL A 575 -4.93 6.62 -20.51
CA VAL A 575 -5.79 7.09 -21.62
C VAL A 575 -6.33 5.92 -22.47
N PRO A 576 -5.53 4.90 -22.83
CA PRO A 576 -6.06 3.78 -23.62
C PRO A 576 -6.98 2.81 -22.85
N HIS A 577 -7.05 2.94 -21.52
CA HIS A 577 -8.02 2.25 -20.65
C HIS A 577 -9.29 3.09 -20.38
N LEU A 578 -9.44 4.26 -21.00
CA LEU A 578 -10.68 5.02 -20.97
C LEU A 578 -11.61 4.54 -22.09
N MET A 579 -12.88 4.31 -21.76
CA MET A 579 -13.87 3.93 -22.78
C MET A 579 -14.01 5.06 -23.82
N GLU A 580 -13.96 6.30 -23.38
CA GLU A 580 -14.08 7.51 -24.19
C GLU A 580 -12.97 7.57 -25.25
N TRP A 581 -11.76 7.13 -24.91
CA TRP A 581 -10.66 7.02 -25.86
C TRP A 581 -10.90 5.94 -26.90
N GLN A 582 -11.34 4.75 -26.48
CA GLN A 582 -11.59 3.63 -27.38
C GLN A 582 -12.74 3.95 -28.34
N VAL A 583 -13.85 4.46 -27.81
CA VAL A 583 -15.01 4.93 -28.59
C VAL A 583 -14.60 6.08 -29.50
N GLY A 584 -13.88 7.08 -29.00
CA GLY A 584 -13.38 8.19 -29.80
C GLY A 584 -12.48 7.73 -30.96
N SER A 585 -11.60 6.75 -30.71
CA SER A 585 -10.73 6.17 -31.74
C SER A 585 -11.55 5.43 -32.81
N VAL A 586 -12.58 4.69 -32.43
CA VAL A 586 -13.48 4.00 -33.38
C VAL A 586 -14.33 4.99 -34.18
N LEU A 587 -14.90 6.01 -33.51
CA LEU A 587 -15.68 7.06 -34.15
C LEU A 587 -14.85 7.83 -35.18
N LEU A 588 -13.56 8.09 -34.91
CA LEU A 588 -12.66 8.69 -35.91
C LEU A 588 -12.52 7.81 -37.16
N GLY A 589 -12.55 6.48 -37.02
CA GLY A 589 -12.54 5.56 -38.15
C GLY A 589 -13.85 5.60 -38.95
N VAL A 590 -14.99 5.70 -38.27
CA VAL A 590 -16.30 5.90 -38.92
C VAL A 590 -16.34 7.24 -39.66
N THR A 591 -15.85 8.31 -39.03
CA THR A 591 -15.71 9.63 -39.65
C THR A 591 -14.78 9.58 -40.85
N ALA A 592 -13.66 8.86 -40.78
CA ALA A 592 -12.77 8.67 -41.90
C ALA A 592 -13.48 8.02 -43.09
N PHE A 593 -14.22 6.93 -42.84
CA PHE A 593 -15.03 6.27 -43.86
C PHE A 593 -16.06 7.21 -44.48
N ALA A 594 -16.78 7.98 -43.66
CA ALA A 594 -17.73 8.98 -44.14
C ALA A 594 -17.06 10.08 -44.98
N CYS A 595 -15.88 10.57 -44.57
CA CYS A 595 -15.10 11.55 -45.32
C CYS A 595 -14.64 11.00 -46.68
N PHE A 596 -14.18 9.76 -46.74
CA PHE A 596 -13.86 9.11 -48.02
C PHE A 596 -15.10 8.98 -48.91
N TRP A 597 -16.25 8.64 -48.32
CA TRP A 597 -17.51 8.49 -49.04
C TRP A 597 -18.01 9.80 -49.68
N ILE A 598 -17.86 10.94 -48.98
CA ILE A 598 -18.29 12.27 -49.48
C ILE A 598 -17.19 12.98 -50.31
N GLY A 599 -16.13 12.28 -50.71
CA GLY A 599 -15.08 12.83 -51.58
C GLY A 599 -14.13 13.82 -50.87
N GLN A 600 -13.90 13.65 -49.56
CA GLN A 600 -12.99 14.48 -48.74
C GLN A 600 -11.78 13.66 -48.26
N PRO A 601 -10.87 13.24 -49.17
CA PRO A 601 -9.81 12.28 -48.85
C PRO A 601 -8.74 12.82 -47.88
N GLU A 602 -8.49 14.14 -47.87
CA GLU A 602 -7.53 14.76 -46.95
C GLU A 602 -7.99 14.62 -45.49
N PHE A 603 -9.24 14.99 -45.20
CA PHE A 603 -9.85 14.81 -43.88
C PHE A 603 -10.02 13.32 -43.53
N GLY A 604 -10.40 12.49 -44.50
CA GLY A 604 -10.49 11.04 -44.35
C GLY A 604 -9.16 10.42 -43.93
N GLY A 605 -8.05 10.83 -44.56
CA GLY A 605 -6.69 10.37 -44.24
C GLY A 605 -6.25 10.74 -42.82
N VAL A 606 -6.47 11.99 -42.40
CA VAL A 606 -6.15 12.46 -41.04
C VAL A 606 -6.97 11.69 -39.99
N ALA A 607 -8.28 11.55 -40.20
CA ALA A 607 -9.16 10.82 -39.29
C ALA A 607 -8.80 9.33 -39.21
N ALA A 608 -8.46 8.70 -40.35
CA ALA A 608 -8.00 7.31 -40.40
C ALA A 608 -6.67 7.14 -39.65
N GLY A 609 -5.70 8.01 -39.88
CA GLY A 609 -4.41 8.00 -39.19
C GLY A 609 -4.55 8.15 -37.67
N ALA A 610 -5.41 9.07 -37.22
CA ALA A 610 -5.72 9.26 -35.81
C ALA A 610 -6.42 8.03 -35.19
N SER A 611 -7.39 7.43 -35.89
CA SER A 611 -8.10 6.21 -35.47
C SER A 611 -7.13 5.04 -35.30
N VAL A 612 -6.33 4.76 -36.34
CA VAL A 612 -5.34 3.67 -36.33
C VAL A 612 -4.32 3.87 -35.21
N SER A 613 -3.83 5.10 -35.03
CA SER A 613 -2.90 5.41 -33.94
C SER A 613 -3.52 5.20 -32.56
N GLY A 614 -4.78 5.61 -32.36
CA GLY A 614 -5.51 5.42 -31.10
C GLY A 614 -5.76 3.95 -30.75
N ILE A 615 -6.17 3.15 -31.74
CA ILE A 615 -6.37 1.71 -31.60
C ILE A 615 -5.03 1.00 -31.36
N ALA A 616 -4.01 1.30 -32.18
CA ALA A 616 -2.68 0.70 -32.05
C ALA A 616 -2.05 0.99 -30.68
N LEU A 617 -2.18 2.22 -30.18
CA LEU A 617 -1.71 2.59 -28.84
C LEU A 617 -2.42 1.77 -27.75
N THR A 618 -3.73 1.56 -27.89
CA THR A 618 -4.54 0.75 -26.96
C THR A 618 -4.09 -0.70 -26.94
N VAL A 619 -3.96 -1.31 -28.13
CA VAL A 619 -3.51 -2.70 -28.26
C VAL A 619 -2.08 -2.86 -27.74
N TRP A 620 -1.17 -1.97 -28.13
CA TRP A 620 0.23 -1.99 -27.68
C TRP A 620 0.34 -1.90 -26.16
N LYS A 621 -0.43 -1.04 -25.50
CA LYS A 621 -0.47 -0.96 -24.03
C LYS A 621 -1.03 -2.23 -23.39
N CYS A 622 -2.16 -2.74 -23.88
CA CYS A 622 -2.77 -3.98 -23.39
C CYS A 622 -1.80 -5.17 -23.47
N VAL A 623 -1.13 -5.33 -24.63
CA VAL A 623 -0.07 -6.33 -24.82
C VAL A 623 1.11 -6.07 -23.87
N GLY A 624 1.51 -4.82 -23.71
CA GLY A 624 2.55 -4.41 -22.77
C GLY A 624 2.23 -4.72 -21.30
N TYR A 625 0.96 -4.72 -20.89
CA TYR A 625 0.53 -5.18 -19.57
C TYR A 625 0.67 -6.70 -19.44
N GLY A 626 0.18 -7.45 -20.44
CA GLY A 626 0.40 -8.89 -20.52
C GLY A 626 1.88 -9.27 -20.47
N TRP A 627 2.75 -8.52 -21.15
CA TRP A 627 4.20 -8.77 -21.22
C TRP A 627 4.98 -8.43 -19.95
N ARG A 628 4.53 -7.43 -19.18
CA ARG A 628 5.16 -7.04 -17.91
C ARG A 628 4.63 -7.78 -16.70
N THR A 629 3.53 -8.53 -16.85
CA THR A 629 2.97 -9.33 -15.75
C THR A 629 3.92 -10.47 -15.38
N GLU A 630 4.16 -10.63 -14.07
CA GLU A 630 4.90 -11.75 -13.49
C GLU A 630 4.04 -13.03 -13.56
N LEU A 631 4.61 -14.07 -14.14
CA LEU A 631 3.95 -15.37 -14.36
C LEU A 631 4.72 -16.52 -13.70
N ARG A 632 5.76 -16.23 -12.92
CA ARG A 632 6.47 -17.22 -12.10
C ARG A 632 5.49 -17.87 -11.11
N GLY A 633 5.67 -19.16 -10.85
CA GLY A 633 4.79 -19.96 -9.98
C GLY A 633 3.47 -20.42 -10.62
N LEU A 634 3.07 -19.88 -11.79
CA LEU A 634 1.81 -20.30 -12.40
C LEU A 634 1.88 -21.70 -13.01
N PRO A 635 0.83 -22.54 -12.82
CA PRO A 635 0.81 -23.88 -13.36
C PRO A 635 0.75 -23.87 -14.89
N ARG A 636 1.33 -24.91 -15.50
CA ARG A 636 1.29 -25.12 -16.95
C ARG A 636 -0.16 -25.36 -17.40
N ILE A 637 -0.56 -24.72 -18.50
CA ILE A 637 -1.89 -24.92 -19.10
C ILE A 637 -1.80 -26.14 -20.02
N ARG A 638 -2.47 -27.24 -19.68
CA ARG A 638 -2.52 -28.44 -20.54
C ARG A 638 -3.41 -28.20 -21.77
N PRO A 639 -3.07 -28.74 -22.96
CA PRO A 639 -1.91 -29.60 -23.28
C PRO A 639 -0.60 -28.84 -23.60
N TRP A 640 -0.59 -27.51 -23.51
CA TRP A 640 0.50 -26.66 -23.98
C TRP A 640 1.80 -26.79 -23.17
N GLY A 641 2.94 -26.65 -23.84
CA GLY A 641 4.26 -26.58 -23.19
C GLY A 641 4.44 -25.29 -22.35
N PRO A 642 5.52 -25.18 -21.55
CA PRO A 642 5.73 -24.02 -20.66
C PRO A 642 5.78 -22.67 -21.37
N ARG A 643 6.49 -22.58 -22.51
CA ARG A 643 6.58 -21.33 -23.30
C ARG A 643 5.22 -20.93 -23.89
N ALA A 644 4.49 -21.88 -24.46
CA ALA A 644 3.16 -21.65 -25.00
C ALA A 644 2.15 -21.27 -23.90
N SER A 645 2.20 -21.93 -22.74
CA SER A 645 1.38 -21.57 -21.57
C SER A 645 1.61 -20.12 -21.14
N ARG A 646 2.87 -19.68 -21.03
CA ARG A 646 3.20 -18.27 -20.74
C ARG A 646 2.61 -17.33 -21.78
N GLY A 647 2.75 -17.66 -23.07
CA GLY A 647 2.13 -16.90 -24.16
C GLY A 647 0.61 -16.75 -24.01
N ILE A 648 -0.09 -17.84 -23.67
CA ILE A 648 -1.54 -17.86 -23.43
C ILE A 648 -1.93 -16.99 -22.23
N TYR A 649 -1.21 -17.10 -21.10
CA TYR A 649 -1.43 -16.23 -19.94
C TYR A 649 -1.31 -14.75 -20.32
N ARG A 650 -0.22 -14.37 -21.00
CA ARG A 650 0.03 -12.98 -21.43
C ARG A 650 -1.08 -12.47 -22.36
N ALA A 651 -1.49 -13.28 -23.34
CA ALA A 651 -2.54 -12.92 -24.29
C ALA A 651 -3.90 -12.76 -23.60
N MET A 652 -4.26 -13.67 -22.68
CA MET A 652 -5.51 -13.58 -21.91
C MET A 652 -5.51 -12.35 -21.01
N ILE A 653 -4.42 -12.05 -20.31
CA ILE A 653 -4.31 -10.86 -19.46
C ILE A 653 -4.44 -9.59 -20.31
N ALA A 654 -3.78 -9.53 -21.47
CA ALA A 654 -3.90 -8.41 -22.40
C ALA A 654 -5.35 -8.24 -22.91
N TRP A 655 -6.04 -9.34 -23.19
CA TRP A 655 -7.46 -9.33 -23.58
C TRP A 655 -8.37 -8.80 -22.47
N LEU A 656 -8.18 -9.23 -21.23
CA LEU A 656 -8.95 -8.75 -20.09
C LEU A 656 -8.74 -7.25 -19.82
N HIS A 657 -7.53 -6.75 -20.05
CA HIS A 657 -7.20 -5.33 -20.01
C HIS A 657 -7.92 -4.52 -21.09
N LEU A 658 -8.05 -5.08 -22.30
CA LEU A 658 -8.75 -4.44 -23.41
C LEU A 658 -10.26 -4.37 -23.18
N VAL A 659 -10.85 -5.45 -22.67
CA VAL A 659 -12.30 -5.64 -22.53
C VAL A 659 -12.89 -4.91 -21.32
N GLN A 660 -12.11 -4.73 -20.25
CA GLN A 660 -12.62 -4.17 -19.00
C GLN A 660 -13.21 -2.76 -19.10
N PRO A 661 -12.57 -1.79 -19.79
CA PRO A 661 -13.13 -0.44 -19.93
C PRO A 661 -14.49 -0.44 -20.61
N VAL A 662 -14.67 -1.32 -21.60
CA VAL A 662 -15.92 -1.49 -22.33
C VAL A 662 -17.00 -2.07 -21.39
N ALA A 663 -16.67 -3.10 -20.62
CA ALA A 663 -17.60 -3.71 -19.66
C ALA A 663 -18.07 -2.69 -18.61
N ARG A 664 -17.12 -1.96 -18.02
CA ARG A 664 -17.40 -0.97 -16.97
C ARG A 664 -18.16 0.24 -17.52
N GLY A 665 -17.82 0.67 -18.73
CA GLY A 665 -18.54 1.74 -19.42
C GLY A 665 -19.97 1.36 -19.82
N TRP A 666 -20.19 0.11 -20.24
CA TRP A 666 -21.53 -0.43 -20.46
C TRP A 666 -22.36 -0.45 -19.17
N GLY A 667 -21.76 -0.85 -18.04
CA GLY A 667 -22.38 -0.77 -16.73
C GLY A 667 -22.79 0.66 -16.35
N ARG A 668 -21.90 1.64 -16.56
CA ARG A 668 -22.23 3.07 -16.33
C ARG A 668 -23.38 3.55 -17.22
N LEU A 669 -23.42 3.13 -18.50
CA LEU A 669 -24.52 3.47 -19.39
C LEU A 669 -25.84 2.87 -18.88
N ARG A 670 -25.84 1.60 -18.48
CA ARG A 670 -27.02 0.93 -17.92
C ARG A 670 -27.50 1.60 -16.63
N GLY A 671 -26.58 1.94 -15.73
CA GLY A 671 -26.90 2.68 -14.50
C GLY A 671 -27.44 4.09 -14.74
N ARG A 672 -27.09 4.75 -15.85
CA ARG A 672 -27.66 6.06 -16.23
C ARG A 672 -29.02 5.96 -16.91
N LEU A 673 -29.22 4.92 -17.73
CA LEU A 673 -30.49 4.68 -18.43
C LEU A 673 -31.56 4.14 -17.48
N TRP A 674 -31.15 3.41 -16.45
CA TRP A 674 -32.03 2.87 -15.43
C TRP A 674 -31.50 3.29 -14.04
N PRO A 675 -31.55 4.58 -13.70
CA PRO A 675 -31.07 5.06 -12.42
C PRO A 675 -31.90 4.40 -11.31
N PRO A 676 -31.27 3.79 -10.30
CA PRO A 676 -32.01 3.29 -9.15
C PRO A 676 -32.71 4.45 -8.45
N GLU A 677 -33.80 4.15 -7.75
CA GLU A 677 -34.53 5.09 -6.89
C GLU A 677 -33.65 5.50 -5.69
N VAL A 678 -32.63 6.30 -5.96
CA VAL A 678 -31.74 6.85 -4.94
C VAL A 678 -32.32 8.18 -4.51
N ALA A 679 -32.62 8.30 -3.22
CA ALA A 679 -32.89 9.60 -2.61
C ALA A 679 -31.58 10.42 -2.67
N ALA A 680 -31.39 11.17 -3.75
CA ALA A 680 -30.22 12.02 -3.94
C ALA A 680 -30.05 12.91 -2.70
N ARG A 681 -29.09 12.57 -1.83
CA ARG A 681 -28.70 13.42 -0.71
C ARG A 681 -27.96 14.62 -1.30
N ARG A 682 -28.72 15.67 -1.62
CA ARG A 682 -28.12 16.98 -1.91
C ARG A 682 -27.50 17.48 -0.61
N ILE A 683 -26.18 17.33 -0.49
CA ILE A 683 -25.41 18.18 0.41
C ILE A 683 -25.75 19.62 0.01
N GLY A 684 -26.17 20.44 0.97
CA GLY A 684 -26.61 21.80 0.71
C GLY A 684 -25.58 22.54 -0.14
N GLU A 685 -25.93 22.86 -1.38
CA GLU A 685 -25.14 23.77 -2.21
C GLU A 685 -25.28 25.16 -1.58
N GLU A 686 -24.41 25.51 -0.64
CA GLU A 686 -24.21 26.93 -0.35
C GLU A 686 -23.71 27.59 -1.63
N PRO A 687 -24.31 28.73 -2.04
CA PRO A 687 -23.94 29.39 -3.28
C PRO A 687 -22.45 29.76 -3.23
N SER A 688 -21.68 29.23 -4.19
CA SER A 688 -20.27 29.61 -4.32
C SER A 688 -20.15 31.14 -4.38
N PRO A 689 -19.18 31.74 -3.67
CA PRO A 689 -19.03 33.19 -3.67
C PRO A 689 -18.89 33.70 -5.11
N ARG A 690 -19.69 34.72 -5.45
CA ARG A 690 -19.66 35.34 -6.78
C ARG A 690 -18.29 35.99 -6.98
N ALA A 691 -17.59 35.58 -8.04
CA ALA A 691 -16.29 36.14 -8.41
C ALA A 691 -16.43 37.65 -8.67
N ASP A 692 -15.45 38.43 -8.21
CA ASP A 692 -15.36 39.88 -8.45
C ASP A 692 -14.64 40.11 -9.80
N TRP A 693 -15.44 40.37 -10.84
CA TRP A 693 -14.98 40.41 -12.23
C TRP A 693 -14.52 41.83 -12.59
N PRO A 694 -13.26 42.19 -12.29
CA PRO A 694 -12.14 42.10 -13.25
C PRO A 694 -10.82 41.56 -12.65
N ARG A 695 -10.66 41.56 -11.33
CA ARG A 695 -9.43 41.11 -10.64
C ARG A 695 -9.26 39.60 -10.72
N ASP A 696 -10.37 38.88 -10.62
CA ASP A 696 -10.38 37.41 -10.66
C ASP A 696 -10.09 36.87 -12.07
N ALA A 697 -10.45 37.62 -13.11
CA ALA A 697 -10.11 37.31 -14.50
C ALA A 697 -8.60 37.29 -14.75
N MET A 698 -7.88 38.31 -14.25
CA MET A 698 -6.44 38.42 -14.44
C MET A 698 -5.67 37.36 -13.64
N ARG A 699 -6.16 37.00 -12.44
CA ARG A 699 -5.61 35.87 -11.67
C ARG A 699 -5.88 34.53 -12.37
N ALA A 700 -7.09 34.30 -12.87
CA ALA A 700 -7.43 33.10 -13.62
C ALA A 700 -6.57 32.96 -14.88
N LEU A 701 -6.35 34.04 -15.64
CA LEU A 701 -5.44 34.07 -16.78
C LEU A 701 -4.00 33.69 -16.40
N ARG A 702 -3.48 34.22 -15.29
CA ARG A 702 -2.16 33.84 -14.76
C ARG A 702 -2.10 32.37 -14.34
N LEU A 703 -3.15 31.86 -13.71
CA LEU A 703 -3.24 30.45 -13.32
C LEU A 703 -3.29 29.54 -14.55
N MET A 704 -4.05 29.92 -15.58
CA MET A 704 -4.13 29.19 -16.86
C MET A 704 -2.77 29.13 -17.58
N SER A 705 -1.95 30.18 -17.50
CA SER A 705 -0.61 30.23 -18.11
C SER A 705 0.49 29.59 -17.25
N ARG A 706 0.14 28.73 -16.28
CA ARG A 706 1.04 28.07 -15.32
C ARG A 706 1.75 29.03 -14.34
N GLY A 707 1.33 30.28 -14.27
CA GLY A 707 1.78 31.24 -13.26
C GLY A 707 1.35 30.84 -11.85
N ARG A 708 1.95 31.49 -10.85
CA ARG A 708 1.60 31.34 -9.43
C ARG A 708 0.96 32.62 -8.91
N VAL A 709 -0.04 32.48 -8.05
CA VAL A 709 -0.64 33.58 -7.31
C VAL A 709 -0.45 33.32 -5.82
N GLY A 710 -0.21 34.36 -5.01
CA GLY A 710 0.10 34.19 -3.60
C GLY A 710 -0.72 35.06 -2.67
N LEU A 711 -0.86 34.62 -1.43
CA LEU A 711 -1.38 35.34 -0.28
C LEU A 711 -0.31 35.35 0.83
N ARG A 712 -0.34 36.37 1.69
CA ARG A 712 0.59 36.54 2.81
C ARG A 712 -0.15 37.11 4.00
N PHE A 713 0.08 36.52 5.17
CA PHE A 713 -0.55 36.92 6.43
C PHE A 713 0.49 36.99 7.54
N TRP A 714 0.49 38.07 8.30
CA TRP A 714 1.41 38.30 9.42
C TRP A 714 0.70 38.07 10.76
N SER A 715 1.38 37.50 11.74
CA SER A 715 0.88 37.38 13.11
C SER A 715 1.97 37.76 14.11
N GLU A 716 1.57 38.49 15.15
CA GLU A 716 2.43 38.79 16.30
C GLU A 716 2.63 37.60 17.24
N HIS A 717 1.82 36.54 17.09
CA HIS A 717 1.86 35.34 17.93
C HIS A 717 2.06 34.09 17.09
N TRP A 718 2.65 33.06 17.71
CA TRP A 718 2.96 31.82 17.01
C TRP A 718 1.66 31.06 16.80
N VAL A 719 1.45 30.59 15.57
CA VAL A 719 0.29 29.79 15.20
C VAL A 719 0.79 28.46 14.68
N ASP A 720 0.18 27.36 15.11
CA ASP A 720 0.55 26.05 14.58
C ASP A 720 0.09 25.88 13.12
N ARG A 721 1.01 25.44 12.26
CA ARG A 721 0.73 25.26 10.82
C ARG A 721 -0.29 24.14 10.58
N ALA A 722 -0.25 23.06 11.35
CA ALA A 722 -1.18 21.94 11.17
C ALA A 722 -2.60 22.35 11.58
N ASP A 723 -2.77 23.13 12.63
CA ASP A 723 -4.06 23.72 13.02
C ASP A 723 -4.63 24.65 11.91
N LEU A 724 -3.81 25.53 11.32
CA LEU A 724 -4.24 26.37 10.19
C LEU A 724 -4.71 25.53 8.99
N LEU A 725 -3.91 24.54 8.58
CA LEU A 725 -4.23 23.68 7.45
C LEU A 725 -5.46 22.82 7.72
N THR A 726 -5.63 22.30 8.94
CA THR A 726 -6.82 21.54 9.36
C THR A 726 -8.09 22.38 9.23
N ARG A 727 -8.05 23.63 9.70
CA ARG A 727 -9.19 24.55 9.62
C ARG A 727 -9.52 24.93 8.18
N ILE A 728 -8.51 25.25 7.38
CA ILE A 728 -8.69 25.57 5.95
C ILE A 728 -9.29 24.36 5.23
N ALA A 729 -8.74 23.16 5.42
CA ALA A 729 -9.23 21.94 4.81
C ALA A 729 -10.70 21.67 5.19
N ARG A 730 -11.02 21.70 6.49
CA ARG A 730 -12.38 21.46 7.00
C ARG A 730 -13.37 22.47 6.42
N ARG A 731 -13.01 23.75 6.34
CA ARG A 731 -13.89 24.78 5.77
C ARG A 731 -14.08 24.65 4.28
N LEU A 732 -13.03 24.30 3.53
CA LEU A 732 -13.16 24.01 2.11
C LEU A 732 -14.14 22.85 1.91
N GLU A 733 -14.02 21.79 2.72
CA GLU A 733 -14.90 20.61 2.67
C GLU A 733 -16.36 20.97 3.03
N THR A 734 -16.59 21.80 4.05
CA THR A 734 -17.96 22.21 4.44
C THR A 734 -18.59 23.19 3.45
N ALA A 735 -17.81 24.15 2.94
CA ALA A 735 -18.30 25.19 2.03
C ALA A 735 -18.46 24.69 0.58
N SER A 736 -18.10 23.44 0.29
CA SER A 736 -18.19 22.84 -1.05
C SER A 736 -17.50 23.68 -2.15
N VAL A 737 -16.39 24.35 -1.79
CA VAL A 737 -15.63 25.16 -2.75
C VAL A 737 -14.87 24.21 -3.68
N GLY A 738 -15.45 23.98 -4.85
CA GLY A 738 -14.97 22.97 -5.80
C GLY A 738 -15.55 21.59 -5.51
N ARG A 739 -15.72 20.79 -6.57
CA ARG A 739 -16.38 19.46 -6.46
C ARG A 739 -15.53 18.39 -5.77
N ALA A 740 -14.25 18.63 -5.51
CA ALA A 740 -13.39 17.65 -4.85
C ALA A 740 -12.21 18.37 -4.22
N ILE A 741 -11.86 17.98 -2.99
CA ILE A 741 -10.76 18.56 -2.22
C ILE A 741 -9.82 17.45 -1.76
N ASP A 742 -8.53 17.67 -2.00
CA ASP A 742 -7.45 16.78 -1.61
C ASP A 742 -6.57 17.51 -0.59
N ALA A 743 -6.82 17.25 0.69
CA ALA A 743 -6.15 17.91 1.82
C ALA A 743 -5.19 17.00 2.60
N HIS A 744 -5.18 15.71 2.28
CA HIS A 744 -4.53 14.67 3.09
C HIS A 744 -3.60 13.78 2.24
N ASP A 745 -3.26 14.18 1.01
CA ASP A 745 -2.30 13.47 0.17
C ASP A 745 -0.89 13.52 0.79
N THR A 746 -0.51 12.46 1.48
CA THR A 746 0.77 12.34 2.18
C THR A 746 1.97 12.14 1.25
N TRP A 747 1.72 12.05 -0.06
CA TRP A 747 2.67 11.55 -1.04
C TRP A 747 3.14 12.59 -2.05
N GLN A 748 2.73 13.85 -1.90
CA GLN A 748 3.10 14.97 -2.77
C GLN A 748 3.82 16.03 -1.95
N GLN A 749 5.12 16.17 -2.17
CA GLN A 749 5.93 17.18 -1.48
C GLN A 749 5.78 18.60 -2.04
N GLU A 750 5.13 18.75 -3.20
CA GLU A 750 5.05 20.04 -3.91
C GLU A 750 3.81 20.86 -3.56
N ARG A 751 2.90 20.34 -2.73
CA ARG A 751 1.61 20.96 -2.35
C ARG A 751 1.13 20.45 -0.99
N ASP A 752 0.29 21.25 -0.33
CA ASP A 752 -0.34 20.89 0.95
C ASP A 752 -1.84 20.58 0.79
N LEU A 753 -2.52 21.28 -0.14
CA LEU A 753 -3.95 21.14 -0.42
C LEU A 753 -4.15 21.22 -1.94
N ALA A 754 -5.18 20.58 -2.49
CA ALA A 754 -5.59 20.76 -3.87
C ALA A 754 -7.11 20.78 -4.01
N VAL A 755 -7.64 21.71 -4.81
CA VAL A 755 -9.09 21.90 -5.00
C VAL A 755 -9.44 21.75 -6.47
N ALA A 756 -10.41 20.89 -6.79
CA ALA A 756 -10.81 20.64 -8.17
C ALA A 756 -11.51 21.85 -8.81
N THR A 757 -10.99 22.30 -9.95
CA THR A 757 -11.55 23.38 -10.78
C THR A 757 -12.47 22.80 -11.87
N GLY A 758 -13.41 21.95 -11.46
CA GLY A 758 -14.25 21.19 -12.37
C GLY A 758 -13.43 20.25 -13.27
N ARG A 759 -13.87 20.04 -14.51
CA ARG A 759 -13.27 19.05 -15.43
C ARG A 759 -11.87 19.41 -15.92
N TRP A 760 -11.43 20.64 -15.71
CA TRP A 760 -10.24 21.22 -16.36
C TRP A 760 -8.94 21.03 -15.59
N GLY A 761 -8.99 20.96 -14.26
CA GLY A 761 -7.77 20.84 -13.47
C GLY A 761 -7.96 20.90 -11.97
N TRP A 762 -6.83 21.04 -11.28
CA TRP A 762 -6.71 21.22 -9.83
C TRP A 762 -6.02 22.54 -9.54
N LEU A 763 -6.52 23.26 -8.54
CA LEU A 763 -5.83 24.39 -7.92
C LEU A 763 -5.00 23.83 -6.75
N ASP A 764 -3.71 23.62 -6.99
CA ASP A 764 -2.76 23.15 -5.98
C ASP A 764 -2.31 24.34 -5.11
N LEU A 765 -2.46 24.21 -3.80
CA LEU A 765 -2.03 25.18 -2.80
C LEU A 765 -0.79 24.67 -2.07
N ARG A 766 0.18 25.54 -1.85
CA ARG A 766 1.36 25.29 -1.05
C ARG A 766 1.52 26.40 -0.02
N THR A 767 1.72 26.01 1.23
CA THR A 767 1.83 26.90 2.37
C THR A 767 3.22 26.87 2.97
N LEU A 768 3.61 27.97 3.62
CA LEU A 768 4.83 28.10 4.38
C LEU A 768 4.54 28.98 5.60
N LEU A 769 4.92 28.52 6.78
CA LEU A 769 4.91 29.32 7.99
C LEU A 769 6.36 29.60 8.39
N GLU A 770 6.76 30.86 8.38
CA GLU A 770 8.10 31.32 8.74
C GLU A 770 8.10 31.84 10.17
N GLU A 771 9.08 31.48 10.99
CA GLU A 771 9.32 32.08 12.30
C GLU A 771 10.16 33.37 12.15
N HIS A 772 9.70 34.46 12.77
CA HIS A 772 10.35 35.78 12.74
C HIS A 772 10.77 36.25 14.16
N GLY A 773 10.98 35.29 15.07
CA GLY A 773 11.42 35.50 16.45
C GLY A 773 10.36 36.12 17.37
N GLN A 774 10.52 35.91 18.69
CA GLN A 774 9.58 36.37 19.73
C GLN A 774 8.13 35.86 19.51
N GLY A 775 7.98 34.67 18.93
CA GLY A 775 6.68 34.09 18.59
C GLY A 775 6.04 34.66 17.33
N ARG A 776 6.61 35.66 16.66
CA ARG A 776 6.02 36.24 15.45
C ARG A 776 6.17 35.29 14.26
N CYS A 777 5.18 35.26 13.37
CA CYS A 777 5.23 34.39 12.20
C CYS A 777 4.60 35.01 10.94
N LEU A 778 5.13 34.58 9.78
CA LEU A 778 4.62 34.95 8.46
C LEU A 778 4.08 33.70 7.74
N PHE A 779 2.78 33.69 7.48
CA PHE A 779 2.11 32.64 6.71
C PHE A 779 1.99 33.02 5.24
N ARG A 780 2.60 32.23 4.37
CA ARG A 780 2.53 32.39 2.91
C ARG A 780 1.72 31.26 2.32
N VAL A 781 0.81 31.60 1.40
CA VAL A 781 0.09 30.62 0.58
C VAL A 781 0.35 30.93 -0.87
N THR A 782 0.66 29.91 -1.67
CA THR A 782 0.80 30.01 -3.12
C THR A 782 -0.14 29.03 -3.78
N ALA A 783 -0.84 29.48 -4.82
CA ALA A 783 -1.74 28.67 -5.62
C ALA A 783 -1.22 28.56 -7.06
N ARG A 784 -1.35 27.36 -7.63
CA ARG A 784 -1.00 27.04 -9.02
C ARG A 784 -2.08 26.15 -9.62
N HIS A 785 -2.44 26.39 -10.88
CA HIS A 785 -3.36 25.52 -11.59
C HIS A 785 -2.62 24.41 -12.35
N ARG A 786 -3.17 23.19 -12.27
CA ARG A 786 -2.67 21.99 -12.92
C ARG A 786 -3.78 21.35 -13.74
N LEU A 787 -3.58 21.24 -15.04
CA LEU A 787 -4.57 20.65 -15.95
C LEU A 787 -4.80 19.15 -15.70
N THR A 788 -6.06 18.71 -15.84
CA THR A 788 -6.39 17.29 -15.96
C THR A 788 -6.02 16.75 -17.36
N PRO A 789 -5.95 15.42 -17.56
CA PRO A 789 -5.83 14.84 -18.89
C PRO A 789 -6.90 15.34 -19.84
N PHE A 790 -8.15 15.45 -19.38
CA PHE A 790 -9.25 16.01 -20.17
C PHE A 790 -8.94 17.44 -20.64
N GLY A 791 -8.55 18.34 -19.74
CA GLY A 791 -8.20 19.72 -20.09
C GLY A 791 -7.04 19.79 -21.08
N ALA A 792 -6.02 18.96 -20.89
CA ALA A 792 -4.89 18.84 -21.82
C ALA A 792 -5.33 18.31 -23.19
N THR A 793 -6.16 17.26 -23.24
CA THR A 793 -6.67 16.66 -24.48
C THR A 793 -7.55 17.63 -25.26
N VAL A 794 -8.42 18.40 -24.60
CA VAL A 794 -9.22 19.44 -25.26
C VAL A 794 -8.30 20.50 -25.88
N GLY A 795 -7.30 20.98 -25.15
CA GLY A 795 -6.35 21.96 -25.66
C GLY A 795 -5.56 21.46 -26.87
N VAL A 796 -5.02 20.24 -26.79
CA VAL A 796 -4.30 19.61 -27.91
C VAL A 796 -5.23 19.34 -29.10
N GLY A 797 -6.45 18.85 -28.84
CA GLY A 797 -7.43 18.55 -29.88
C GLY A 797 -7.88 19.80 -30.64
N VAL A 798 -8.10 20.91 -29.95
CA VAL A 798 -8.39 22.21 -30.59
C VAL A 798 -7.22 22.67 -31.44
N ALA A 799 -5.99 22.65 -30.90
CA ALA A 799 -4.80 23.08 -31.63
C ALA A 799 -4.55 22.22 -32.89
N ALA A 800 -4.70 20.90 -32.76
CA ALA A 800 -4.60 19.95 -33.86
C ALA A 800 -5.71 20.16 -34.89
N GLY A 801 -6.95 20.40 -34.46
CA GLY A 801 -8.08 20.70 -35.34
C GLY A 801 -7.89 21.99 -36.13
N VAL A 802 -7.42 23.06 -35.48
CA VAL A 802 -7.06 24.32 -36.15
C VAL A 802 -5.93 24.09 -37.15
N GLY A 803 -4.83 23.44 -36.74
CA GLY A 803 -3.69 23.17 -37.60
C GLY A 803 -4.03 22.32 -38.83
N ALA A 804 -4.80 21.24 -38.63
CA ALA A 804 -5.27 20.38 -39.73
C ALA A 804 -6.21 21.12 -40.67
N SER A 805 -7.11 21.95 -40.14
CA SER A 805 -8.04 22.74 -40.97
C SER A 805 -7.31 23.78 -41.82
N LEU A 806 -6.30 24.45 -41.24
CA LEU A 806 -5.46 25.40 -41.97
C LEU A 806 -4.60 24.69 -43.03
N ALA A 807 -4.04 23.51 -42.71
CA ALA A 807 -3.28 22.70 -43.67
C ALA A 807 -4.14 22.22 -44.85
N ALA A 808 -5.43 21.93 -44.62
CA ALA A 808 -6.42 21.58 -45.63
C ALA A 808 -7.08 22.80 -46.31
N GLY A 809 -6.58 24.02 -46.07
CA GLY A 809 -7.08 25.25 -46.69
C GLY A 809 -8.47 25.72 -46.23
N SER A 810 -9.05 25.11 -45.19
CA SER A 810 -10.40 25.43 -44.70
C SER A 810 -10.38 26.43 -43.54
N ILE A 811 -10.50 27.71 -43.87
CA ILE A 811 -10.61 28.80 -42.89
C ILE A 811 -11.87 28.65 -42.02
N ALA A 812 -12.99 28.22 -42.62
CA ALA A 812 -14.24 28.03 -41.90
C ALA A 812 -14.12 26.95 -40.81
N ALA A 813 -13.49 25.80 -41.13
CA ALA A 813 -13.25 24.75 -40.14
C ALA A 813 -12.27 25.21 -39.04
N ALA A 814 -11.21 25.93 -39.41
CA ALA A 814 -10.27 26.52 -38.45
C ALA A 814 -10.97 27.51 -37.50
N ALA A 815 -11.89 28.33 -38.01
CA ALA A 815 -12.69 29.26 -37.21
C ALA A 815 -13.63 28.53 -36.24
N VAL A 816 -14.25 27.43 -36.66
CA VAL A 816 -15.09 26.59 -35.78
C VAL A 816 -14.26 25.99 -34.64
N PHE A 817 -13.11 25.37 -34.93
CA PHE A 817 -12.23 24.85 -33.89
C PHE A 817 -11.70 25.96 -32.97
N GLY A 818 -11.37 27.13 -33.52
CA GLY A 818 -10.98 28.31 -32.75
C GLY A 818 -12.07 28.81 -31.81
N ALA A 819 -13.32 28.86 -32.27
CA ALA A 819 -14.48 29.25 -31.46
C ALA A 819 -14.73 28.23 -30.33
N VAL A 820 -14.66 26.92 -30.61
CA VAL A 820 -14.74 25.87 -29.60
C VAL A 820 -13.62 26.03 -28.56
N GLY A 821 -12.40 26.35 -29.01
CA GLY A 821 -11.25 26.65 -28.15
C GLY A 821 -11.50 27.84 -27.22
N LEU A 822 -12.03 28.95 -27.76
CA LEU A 822 -12.37 30.14 -26.99
C LEU A 822 -13.44 29.86 -25.92
N VAL A 823 -14.50 29.13 -26.28
CA VAL A 823 -15.56 28.75 -25.33
C VAL A 823 -15.02 27.83 -24.23
N ALA A 824 -14.18 26.86 -24.59
CA ALA A 824 -13.54 25.98 -23.62
C ALA A 824 -12.61 26.76 -22.67
N ALA A 825 -11.78 27.66 -23.20
CA ALA A 825 -10.87 28.49 -22.42
C ALA A 825 -11.63 29.47 -21.50
N ALA A 826 -12.69 30.12 -21.99
CA ALA A 826 -13.54 30.99 -21.19
C ALA A 826 -14.22 30.24 -20.04
N ARG A 827 -14.76 29.04 -20.32
CA ARG A 827 -15.39 28.19 -19.31
C ARG A 827 -14.37 27.70 -18.27
N MET A 828 -13.16 27.36 -18.70
CA MET A 828 -12.07 27.00 -17.81
C MET A 828 -11.68 28.18 -16.91
N GLY A 829 -11.47 29.36 -17.49
CA GLY A 829 -11.12 30.58 -16.76
C GLY A 829 -12.18 30.95 -15.71
N LEU A 830 -13.46 30.86 -16.05
CA LEU A 830 -14.56 31.12 -15.13
C LEU A 830 -14.55 30.15 -13.94
N GLN A 831 -14.36 28.85 -14.18
CA GLN A 831 -14.32 27.85 -13.11
C GLN A 831 -13.09 28.00 -12.21
N ILE A 832 -11.93 28.33 -12.79
CA ILE A 832 -10.72 28.63 -12.02
C ILE A 832 -10.93 29.88 -11.16
N ALA A 833 -11.52 30.94 -11.73
CA ALA A 833 -11.80 32.19 -11.00
C ALA A 833 -12.73 31.96 -9.81
N GLN A 834 -13.82 31.21 -10.00
CA GLN A 834 -14.79 30.89 -8.95
C GLN A 834 -14.13 30.09 -7.80
N VAL A 835 -13.36 29.06 -8.14
CA VAL A 835 -12.69 28.23 -7.12
C VAL A 835 -11.57 29.00 -6.41
N ASP A 836 -10.72 29.76 -7.12
CA ASP A 836 -9.69 30.61 -6.50
C ASP A 836 -10.33 31.67 -5.58
N ALA A 837 -11.46 32.28 -5.97
CA ALA A 837 -12.17 33.23 -5.12
C ALA A 837 -12.66 32.59 -3.81
N GLY A 838 -13.32 31.44 -3.88
CA GLY A 838 -13.79 30.72 -2.69
C GLY A 838 -12.65 30.27 -1.78
N VAL A 839 -11.57 29.72 -2.36
CA VAL A 839 -10.40 29.27 -1.61
C VAL A 839 -9.74 30.44 -0.86
N ARG A 840 -9.58 31.59 -1.51
CA ARG A 840 -8.98 32.78 -0.88
C ARG A 840 -9.85 33.33 0.24
N ALA A 841 -11.17 33.35 0.07
CA ALA A 841 -12.09 33.82 1.09
C ALA A 841 -11.95 32.99 2.37
N ILE A 842 -11.94 31.66 2.24
CA ILE A 842 -11.77 30.74 3.38
C ILE A 842 -10.40 30.90 4.04
N ILE A 843 -9.32 31.00 3.26
CA ILE A 843 -7.99 31.23 3.83
C ILE A 843 -7.94 32.54 4.60
N ALA A 844 -8.53 33.61 4.07
CA ALA A 844 -8.57 34.91 4.74
C ALA A 844 -9.38 34.87 6.04
N GLU A 845 -10.52 34.18 6.04
CA GLU A 845 -11.37 34.00 7.22
C GLU A 845 -10.65 33.22 8.33
N VAL A 846 -10.02 32.08 8.00
CA VAL A 846 -9.23 31.29 8.96
C VAL A 846 -8.04 32.09 9.49
N ALA A 847 -7.38 32.87 8.64
CA ALA A 847 -6.28 33.74 9.05
C ALA A 847 -6.76 34.84 10.03
N GLN A 848 -7.92 35.46 9.76
CA GLN A 848 -8.51 36.48 10.64
C GLN A 848 -8.86 35.92 12.03
N GLU A 849 -9.39 34.70 12.11
CA GLU A 849 -9.70 34.05 13.39
C GLU A 849 -8.48 33.77 14.26
N ARG A 850 -7.32 33.62 13.63
CA ARG A 850 -6.03 33.47 14.32
C ARG A 850 -5.32 34.81 14.48
N ALA A 851 -6.08 35.92 14.40
CA ALA A 851 -5.60 37.28 14.51
C ALA A 851 -4.47 37.64 13.54
N MET A 852 -4.41 36.97 12.38
CA MET A 852 -3.41 37.24 11.35
C MET A 852 -3.87 38.37 10.42
N GLN A 853 -2.97 39.30 10.10
CA GLN A 853 -3.23 40.45 9.24
C GLN A 853 -2.82 40.16 7.80
N SER A 854 -3.74 40.38 6.84
CA SER A 854 -3.46 40.24 5.41
C SER A 854 -2.47 41.30 4.92
N MET A 855 -1.42 40.89 4.20
CA MET A 855 -0.38 41.79 3.66
C MET A 855 -0.59 42.12 2.17
N THR A 856 -1.83 42.08 1.67
CA THR A 856 -2.13 42.33 0.25
C THR A 856 -1.65 43.72 -0.21
N GLY A 857 -0.53 43.78 -0.95
CA GLY A 857 -0.10 44.98 -1.69
C GLY A 857 1.33 45.50 -1.43
N ALA A 858 2.07 45.02 -0.43
CA ALA A 858 3.43 45.51 -0.19
C ALA A 858 4.51 44.65 -0.90
N PRO A 859 5.47 45.26 -1.62
CA PRO A 859 6.63 44.53 -2.13
C PRO A 859 7.42 43.92 -0.96
N ALA A 860 8.01 42.74 -1.18
CA ALA A 860 8.72 41.95 -0.16
C ALA A 860 9.86 42.71 0.56
N THR A 861 10.27 43.85 0.03
CA THR A 861 11.34 44.70 0.57
C THR A 861 10.86 45.69 1.62
N ALA A 862 9.59 46.12 1.62
CA ALA A 862 9.14 47.20 2.52
C ALA A 862 8.87 46.73 3.96
N ALA A 863 8.34 45.51 4.14
CA ALA A 863 8.11 44.92 5.46
C ALA A 863 9.39 44.30 6.08
N ALA A 864 10.32 43.82 5.25
CA ALA A 864 11.63 43.38 5.71
C ALA A 864 12.50 44.57 6.17
N ALA A 865 12.36 45.73 5.52
CA ALA A 865 13.10 46.95 5.90
C ALA A 865 12.65 47.54 7.24
N THR A 866 11.37 47.41 7.62
CA THR A 866 10.87 47.91 8.91
C THR A 866 11.24 47.01 10.10
N VAL A 867 11.56 45.73 9.85
CA VAL A 867 11.95 44.77 10.90
C VAL A 867 13.47 44.60 11.01
N ALA A 868 14.21 44.76 9.91
CA ALA A 868 15.67 44.68 9.91
C ALA A 868 16.34 45.85 10.68
N ASP A 869 15.71 47.02 10.73
CA ASP A 869 16.33 48.23 11.30
C ASP A 869 16.28 48.29 12.84
N ALA A 870 15.48 47.44 13.49
CA ALA A 870 15.27 47.51 14.95
C ALA A 870 16.02 46.44 15.78
N SER A 871 16.73 45.48 15.19
CA SER A 871 17.31 44.38 15.99
C SER A 871 18.64 43.76 15.54
N PHE A 872 19.20 44.15 14.38
CA PHE A 872 20.39 43.45 13.85
C PHE A 872 21.76 44.06 14.18
N SER A 873 21.84 45.17 14.96
CA SER A 873 23.11 45.89 15.17
C SER A 873 23.74 45.82 16.57
N ARG A 874 23.22 45.04 17.54
CA ARG A 874 23.83 44.98 18.90
C ARG A 874 24.04 43.61 19.57
N GLY A 875 23.82 42.48 18.89
CA GLY A 875 23.86 41.16 19.56
C GLY A 875 25.11 40.28 19.36
N TRP A 876 25.99 40.55 18.39
CA TRP A 876 27.00 39.58 17.93
C TRP A 876 28.46 39.91 18.31
N ARG A 877 28.71 40.58 19.45
CA ARG A 877 30.08 40.80 19.95
C ARG A 877 30.40 40.29 21.35
N THR A 878 29.48 39.62 22.05
CA THR A 878 29.74 39.10 23.41
C THR A 878 29.04 37.78 23.71
N ALA A 879 29.22 36.76 22.87
CA ALA A 879 28.84 35.38 23.20
C ALA A 879 29.83 34.39 22.57
N GLY A 880 31.10 34.57 22.92
CA GLY A 880 32.20 33.72 22.48
C GLY A 880 33.16 33.51 23.64
N ARG A 881 32.66 32.94 24.75
CA ARG A 881 33.39 32.32 25.87
C ARG A 881 32.43 32.25 27.06
N GLU A 882 31.85 31.08 27.34
CA GLU A 882 31.83 30.51 28.69
C GLU A 882 31.20 29.09 28.72
N ARG A 883 32.06 28.16 29.12
CA ARG A 883 31.88 26.91 29.89
C ARG A 883 30.66 26.01 29.66
N LEU A 884 31.01 24.81 29.17
CA LEU A 884 30.45 23.52 29.55
C LEU A 884 30.30 23.41 31.08
N GLU A 885 29.07 23.38 31.59
CA GLU A 885 28.71 22.69 32.83
C GLU A 885 27.42 21.88 32.62
N THR A 886 27.52 20.59 32.89
CA THR A 886 26.44 19.61 32.97
C THR A 886 25.46 19.91 34.11
N PRO A 887 24.14 19.67 33.95
CA PRO A 887 23.27 19.39 35.09
C PRO A 887 23.07 17.87 35.25
N ARG A 888 23.48 17.37 36.42
CA ARG A 888 23.03 16.08 36.98
C ARG A 888 21.54 16.20 37.36
N SER A 889 20.79 15.11 37.09
CA SER A 889 19.66 14.50 37.85
C SER A 889 18.92 15.37 38.89
N ALA A 890 17.58 15.44 38.99
CA ALA A 890 16.46 14.52 38.72
C ALA A 890 15.11 15.31 38.87
N PRO A 891 13.91 14.73 38.72
CA PRO A 891 13.52 13.41 38.19
C PRO A 891 12.90 13.45 36.78
#